data_AF-A0A9W9CY29-F1
#
_entry.id   AF-A0A9W9CY29-F1
#
_cell.length_a   1.000
_cell.length_b   1.000
_cell.length_c   1.000
_cell.angle_alpha   90.00
_cell.angle_beta   90.00
_cell.angle_gamma   90.00
#
_symmetry.space_group_name_H-M   'P 1'
#
loop_
_entity.id
_entity.type
_entity.pdbx_description
1 polymer ?
#
loop_
_entity_poly.entity_id
_entity_poly.type
_entity_poly.pdbx_seq_one_letter_code
_entity_poly.pdbx_strand_id
1 'polypeptide(L)'
;MSDGPLYLGFDLSTQQLKAIVIQSDLTVLSEAKVDFDADFGSQYGLTKGVLVNEAEGEVFAPVAMWLEALDLVLSRLVDKKAPLNRVRGVSGACQQHGSVFWGHEAEKLLGTMKGDSAKGGLKEQLEGALSYPYGPNWQDHSTQKQCDEFDASLGSNVRLAEVTGSAAHHRFTGPQILRLRKKLPQMYDATSRISLVSSWLASVLLGSIAPLDISDVTGMNLWDMRTNTWNEDLLTLTAGSPAAVPALRAKLGEPRIDGGGSMGGIAAYFTQRYGFSSECQIAPFTGDNPGTILALPLRPLDAIVSLGTSSTFLMITPTYKPDPAYHFMNHPCTPGQYMFMLCYKNGGLAREKVRDSLPPPASGDPWANFNKAVLDTPPLDVGDAAVDKAKLGLYFYLPEIVPNIKAGTWRYECAPADGSALTESKASWAAEKDARTIVESQALSMRLRSQALVHPHRQGSLMLPAQPRRIYLVGGGSLNPAIARVMGDVLGSAEGVYKLDVGGNACALGGAYKALWAMERDEARGETFDELIGKRWKEEGAVEKVDDGYKAEVFERYGKVLGAFGEMEERILKYAKTLKGCGQRGSAPSLRRKVSDVTISTIRFKSRHSSLNYLMFSHATQPSAIDRYHSPGTRLASSTQIIDCPVSYLDCLLFCVFLTPQLVLNVGLVETIKVTLQCLPFLVFQLPAGFIQERFLLRPEAQPAFVRQASPFEDIVVRCVRYAFANISPNVGRVFFGKEVALPWMRWRMLRHGYLRSPVHWREYRDRRFKGVWAAADPTKKADVIVYYAHGGGFSMGSTYFYLEFLLSWLSVMKDSGYKNPAVFGLDYTLVPDSCFPTQLDEMVAGYEHVLGMAGDPSIVCVAGDSAGGTLVLSLLMHLAHPKLVEKGRRLPGASRHLDRPGMAVLISPWPTLHSPLYKSNRSDFLDEHALQLYASQYAGSQALVADPLASPGNCKDISWWKDASPASGIFITYGMEEVFAPEIEKLVQVLQKAGGTRVCAYGEKAGVHAWPVASLFLSDTTEQRLKGLRSIVHEMKLCIAPGKV
;
A
#
# COMPACT_ATOMS: atom_id res chain seq x y z
N MET A 1 -37.77 -6.80 22.06
CA MET A 1 -37.35 -5.69 21.19
C MET A 1 -38.57 -4.80 21.01
N SER A 2 -38.45 -3.48 21.11
CA SER A 2 -39.59 -2.59 20.93
C SER A 2 -40.07 -2.60 19.47
N ASP A 3 -41.38 -2.39 19.25
CA ASP A 3 -42.00 -2.28 17.91
C ASP A 3 -41.90 -0.86 17.31
N GLY A 4 -41.05 0.00 17.87
CA GLY A 4 -40.88 1.39 17.45
C GLY A 4 -40.25 1.58 16.05
N PRO A 5 -40.18 2.83 15.57
CA PRO A 5 -39.57 3.14 14.28
C PRO A 5 -38.07 2.82 14.25
N LEU A 6 -37.54 2.59 13.05
CA LEU A 6 -36.13 2.27 12.81
C LEU A 6 -35.49 3.27 11.87
N TYR A 7 -34.16 3.38 11.95
CA TYR A 7 -33.36 4.29 11.15
C TYR A 7 -32.20 3.54 10.53
N LEU A 8 -31.91 3.84 9.26
CA LEU A 8 -30.86 3.16 8.51
C LEU A 8 -29.78 4.15 8.09
N GLY A 9 -28.53 3.78 8.38
CA GLY A 9 -27.34 4.52 7.99
C GLY A 9 -26.46 3.72 7.05
N PHE A 10 -26.05 4.34 5.95
CA PHE A 10 -25.05 3.77 5.04
C PHE A 10 -23.64 4.33 5.27
N ASP A 11 -22.64 3.52 4.99
CA ASP A 11 -21.24 3.94 4.82
C ASP A 11 -20.71 3.41 3.47
N LEU A 12 -20.70 4.28 2.45
CA LEU A 12 -20.12 3.97 1.14
C LEU A 12 -18.66 4.42 1.11
N SER A 13 -17.79 3.57 1.67
CA SER A 13 -16.35 3.80 1.75
C SER A 13 -15.63 3.40 0.45
N THR A 14 -14.30 3.56 0.40
CA THR A 14 -13.49 3.17 -0.76
C THR A 14 -13.48 1.66 -1.04
N GLN A 15 -13.59 0.82 -0.01
CA GLN A 15 -13.39 -0.64 -0.13
C GLN A 15 -14.66 -1.45 0.12
N GLN A 16 -15.69 -0.83 0.67
CA GLN A 16 -16.90 -1.52 1.09
C GLN A 16 -18.08 -0.57 1.18
N LEU A 17 -19.29 -1.13 1.06
CA LEU A 17 -20.54 -0.49 1.44
C LEU A 17 -21.10 -1.19 2.67
N LYS A 18 -21.36 -0.44 3.75
CA LYS A 18 -22.05 -0.93 4.94
C LYS A 18 -23.43 -0.31 5.10
N ALA A 19 -24.32 -1.06 5.73
CA ALA A 19 -25.64 -0.58 6.14
C ALA A 19 -25.91 -1.03 7.58
N ILE A 20 -26.35 -0.10 8.44
CA ILE A 20 -26.67 -0.35 9.84
C ILE A 20 -28.10 0.13 10.11
N VAL A 21 -28.87 -0.71 10.79
CA VAL A 21 -30.24 -0.41 11.23
C VAL A 21 -30.22 -0.22 12.74
N ILE A 22 -30.72 0.91 13.21
CA ILE A 22 -30.83 1.25 14.63
C ILE A 22 -32.28 1.50 15.04
N GLN A 23 -32.52 1.41 16.35
CA GLN A 23 -33.75 1.86 16.99
C GLN A 23 -33.64 3.32 17.42
N SER A 24 -34.78 3.93 17.81
CA SER A 24 -34.82 5.31 18.33
C SER A 24 -33.93 5.53 19.57
N ASP A 25 -33.64 4.49 20.36
CA ASP A 25 -32.75 4.55 21.52
C ASP A 25 -31.27 4.34 21.19
N LEU A 26 -30.91 4.40 19.89
CA LEU A 26 -29.57 4.23 19.32
C LEU A 26 -29.05 2.77 19.34
N THR A 27 -29.85 1.80 19.77
CA THR A 27 -29.45 0.39 19.76
C THR A 27 -29.35 -0.14 18.33
N VAL A 28 -28.23 -0.77 17.98
CA VAL A 28 -28.05 -1.46 16.69
C VAL A 28 -28.87 -2.75 16.66
N LEU A 29 -29.75 -2.87 15.67
CA LEU A 29 -30.63 -4.03 15.48
C LEU A 29 -30.07 -5.02 14.45
N SER A 30 -29.54 -4.50 13.34
CA SER A 30 -29.00 -5.32 12.25
C SER A 30 -27.96 -4.54 11.48
N GLU A 31 -27.02 -5.25 10.86
CA GLU A 31 -26.02 -4.67 9.99
C GLU A 31 -25.68 -5.62 8.84
N ALA A 32 -25.29 -5.07 7.70
CA ALA A 32 -24.75 -5.81 6.59
C ALA A 32 -23.60 -5.01 5.95
N LYS A 33 -22.74 -5.72 5.23
CA LYS A 33 -21.66 -5.11 4.46
C LYS A 33 -21.46 -5.84 3.14
N VAL A 34 -20.87 -5.13 2.19
CA VAL A 34 -20.37 -5.62 0.91
C VAL A 34 -18.94 -5.18 0.79
N ASP A 35 -18.02 -6.12 0.61
CA ASP A 35 -16.59 -5.87 0.43
C ASP A 35 -16.31 -5.90 -1.07
N PHE A 36 -15.85 -4.78 -1.65
CA PHE A 36 -15.80 -4.63 -3.11
C PHE A 36 -14.82 -5.59 -3.76
N ASP A 37 -13.66 -5.81 -3.14
CA ASP A 37 -12.66 -6.75 -3.66
C ASP A 37 -13.18 -8.19 -3.56
N ALA A 38 -13.77 -8.57 -2.42
CA ALA A 38 -14.25 -9.93 -2.20
C ALA A 38 -15.51 -10.25 -3.02
N ASP A 39 -16.45 -9.31 -3.12
CA ASP A 39 -17.75 -9.52 -3.76
C ASP A 39 -17.71 -9.22 -5.27
N PHE A 40 -16.87 -8.29 -5.73
CA PHE A 40 -16.85 -7.83 -7.13
C PHE A 40 -15.46 -7.71 -7.76
N GLY A 41 -14.38 -8.08 -7.07
CA GLY A 41 -13.00 -7.87 -7.53
C GLY A 41 -12.69 -8.56 -8.86
N SER A 42 -13.19 -9.77 -9.06
CA SER A 42 -13.02 -10.51 -10.33
C SER A 42 -13.79 -9.90 -11.50
N GLN A 43 -14.94 -9.29 -11.24
CA GLN A 43 -15.80 -8.67 -12.26
C GLN A 43 -15.25 -7.34 -12.75
N TYR A 44 -14.75 -6.51 -11.82
CA TYR A 44 -14.29 -5.15 -12.14
C TYR A 44 -12.77 -4.99 -12.20
N GLY A 45 -11.99 -6.01 -11.84
CA GLY A 45 -10.52 -5.93 -11.82
C GLY A 45 -9.99 -5.01 -10.71
N LEU A 46 -10.65 -5.00 -9.56
CA LEU A 46 -10.38 -4.06 -8.48
C LEU A 46 -9.13 -4.44 -7.69
N THR A 47 -8.48 -3.44 -7.10
CA THR A 47 -7.51 -3.65 -6.04
C THR A 47 -7.72 -2.59 -4.97
N LYS A 48 -8.14 -3.01 -3.79
CA LYS A 48 -8.58 -2.11 -2.71
C LYS A 48 -9.80 -1.26 -3.08
N GLY A 49 -10.74 -1.84 -3.81
CA GLY A 49 -12.00 -1.19 -4.19
C GLY A 49 -11.89 -0.12 -5.28
N VAL A 50 -10.70 0.06 -5.87
CA VAL A 50 -10.42 1.07 -6.90
C VAL A 50 -9.67 0.47 -8.09
N LEU A 51 -9.66 1.24 -9.17
CA LEU A 51 -8.82 1.09 -10.34
C LEU A 51 -7.78 2.21 -10.36
N VAL A 52 -6.58 1.88 -10.85
CA VAL A 52 -5.44 2.81 -10.87
C VAL A 52 -4.90 2.91 -12.29
N ASN A 53 -4.73 4.13 -12.77
CA ASN A 53 -3.94 4.45 -13.95
C ASN A 53 -2.64 5.13 -13.50
N GLU A 54 -1.62 4.32 -13.24
CA GLU A 54 -0.33 4.78 -12.71
C GLU A 54 0.37 5.80 -13.62
N ALA A 55 0.17 5.72 -14.93
CA ALA A 55 0.82 6.61 -15.90
C ALA A 55 0.39 8.08 -15.73
N GLU A 56 -0.83 8.30 -15.25
CA GLU A 56 -1.39 9.64 -15.06
C GLU A 56 -1.64 9.99 -13.59
N GLY A 57 -1.39 9.06 -12.67
CA GLY A 57 -1.73 9.21 -11.24
C GLY A 57 -3.23 9.22 -10.96
N GLU A 58 -4.05 8.67 -11.88
CA GLU A 58 -5.51 8.63 -11.70
C GLU A 58 -5.91 7.44 -10.82
N VAL A 59 -6.83 7.67 -9.90
CA VAL A 59 -7.46 6.63 -9.08
C VAL A 59 -8.96 6.83 -9.11
N PHE A 60 -9.71 5.80 -9.48
CA PHE A 60 -11.15 5.91 -9.72
C PHE A 60 -11.86 4.58 -9.42
N ALA A 61 -13.18 4.62 -9.26
CA ALA A 61 -14.00 3.44 -9.00
C ALA A 61 -15.17 3.36 -10.00
N PRO A 62 -15.56 2.16 -10.46
CA PRO A 62 -16.74 1.97 -11.30
C PRO A 62 -18.02 2.31 -10.54
N VAL A 63 -18.85 3.21 -11.06
CA VAL A 63 -20.14 3.56 -10.41
C VAL A 63 -21.13 2.39 -10.47
N ALA A 64 -21.04 1.56 -11.52
CA ALA A 64 -21.84 0.34 -11.65
C ALA A 64 -21.61 -0.64 -10.47
N MET A 65 -20.38 -0.72 -9.95
CA MET A 65 -20.07 -1.53 -8.78
C MET A 65 -20.81 -1.02 -7.54
N TRP A 66 -20.91 0.30 -7.35
CA TRP A 66 -21.65 0.88 -6.23
C TRP A 66 -23.15 0.60 -6.31
N LEU A 67 -23.73 0.57 -7.52
CA LEU A 67 -25.13 0.18 -7.74
C LEU A 67 -25.37 -1.28 -7.35
N GLU A 68 -24.52 -2.20 -7.82
CA GLU A 68 -24.63 -3.62 -7.46
C GLU A 68 -24.37 -3.84 -5.96
N ALA A 69 -23.45 -3.08 -5.36
CA ALA A 69 -23.20 -3.14 -3.93
C ALA A 69 -24.42 -2.73 -3.10
N LEU A 70 -25.17 -1.71 -3.55
CA LEU A 70 -26.38 -1.26 -2.88
C LEU A 70 -27.47 -2.34 -2.89
N ASP A 71 -27.69 -2.99 -4.03
CA ASP A 71 -28.60 -4.12 -4.11
C ASP A 71 -28.16 -5.27 -3.19
N LEU A 72 -26.88 -5.64 -3.25
CA LEU A 72 -26.35 -6.75 -2.48
C LEU A 72 -26.39 -6.51 -0.97
N VAL A 73 -26.08 -5.29 -0.49
CA VAL A 73 -26.11 -4.99 0.94
C VAL A 73 -27.54 -5.01 1.49
N LEU A 74 -28.52 -4.56 0.70
CA LEU A 74 -29.93 -4.61 1.06
C LEU A 74 -30.47 -6.05 1.04
N SER A 75 -30.12 -6.86 0.04
CA SER A 75 -30.41 -8.29 0.04
C SER A 75 -29.85 -8.97 1.29
N ARG A 76 -28.61 -8.66 1.70
CA ARG A 76 -28.00 -9.21 2.92
C ARG A 76 -28.74 -8.79 4.20
N LEU A 77 -29.32 -7.58 4.25
CA LEU A 77 -30.19 -7.16 5.37
C LEU A 77 -31.50 -7.95 5.38
N VAL A 78 -32.11 -8.18 4.21
CA VAL A 78 -33.33 -8.99 4.07
C VAL A 78 -33.06 -10.44 4.49
N ASP A 79 -31.94 -11.03 4.07
CA ASP A 79 -31.54 -12.39 4.46
C ASP A 79 -31.33 -12.52 5.97
N LYS A 80 -30.82 -11.45 6.61
CA LYS A 80 -30.72 -11.33 8.07
C LYS A 80 -32.04 -11.01 8.76
N LYS A 81 -33.16 -10.95 8.02
CA LYS A 81 -34.50 -10.63 8.51
C LYS A 81 -34.57 -9.25 9.19
N ALA A 82 -33.80 -8.28 8.70
CA ALA A 82 -33.93 -6.91 9.15
C ALA A 82 -35.34 -6.38 8.80
N PRO A 83 -36.07 -5.79 9.76
CA PRO A 83 -37.44 -5.32 9.52
C PRO A 83 -37.46 -3.97 8.77
N LEU A 84 -37.12 -3.99 7.48
CA LEU A 84 -37.03 -2.80 6.63
C LEU A 84 -38.39 -2.07 6.48
N ASN A 85 -39.49 -2.78 6.68
CA ASN A 85 -40.85 -2.23 6.70
C ASN A 85 -41.11 -1.25 7.87
N ARG A 86 -40.21 -1.19 8.86
CA ARG A 86 -40.26 -0.25 9.99
C ARG A 86 -39.31 0.92 9.85
N VAL A 87 -38.46 0.94 8.82
CA VAL A 87 -37.50 2.03 8.60
C VAL A 87 -38.27 3.30 8.23
N ARG A 88 -38.09 4.35 9.03
CA ARG A 88 -38.74 5.67 8.85
C ARG A 88 -37.81 6.69 8.22
N GLY A 89 -36.51 6.60 8.47
CA GLY A 89 -35.51 7.52 7.95
C GLY A 89 -34.28 6.78 7.47
N VAL A 90 -33.73 7.25 6.36
CA VAL A 90 -32.46 6.78 5.79
C VAL A 90 -31.53 7.97 5.57
N SER A 91 -30.28 7.84 5.97
CA SER A 91 -29.18 8.75 5.60
C SER A 91 -27.90 7.93 5.48
N GLY A 92 -26.76 8.58 5.30
CA GLY A 92 -25.49 7.91 5.19
C GLY A 92 -24.31 8.85 5.08
N ALA A 93 -23.15 8.25 5.24
CA ALA A 93 -21.85 8.86 5.05
C ALA A 93 -21.16 8.17 3.85
N CYS A 94 -20.48 8.93 3.01
CA CYS A 94 -19.82 8.37 1.82
C CYS A 94 -18.42 8.95 1.68
N GLN A 95 -17.52 8.21 1.01
CA GLN A 95 -16.17 8.68 0.74
C GLN A 95 -16.18 10.08 0.12
N GLN A 96 -15.44 11.00 0.73
CA GLN A 96 -15.46 12.41 0.33
C GLN A 96 -14.79 12.65 -1.02
N HIS A 97 -15.12 13.80 -1.61
CA HIS A 97 -14.55 14.38 -2.83
C HIS A 97 -14.87 13.67 -4.14
N GLY A 98 -15.10 12.35 -4.09
CA GLY A 98 -15.48 11.57 -5.27
C GLY A 98 -16.75 12.13 -5.90
N SER A 99 -16.79 12.11 -7.23
CA SER A 99 -17.88 12.70 -8.00
C SER A 99 -18.45 11.76 -9.04
N VAL A 100 -19.75 11.89 -9.29
CA VAL A 100 -20.49 11.12 -10.31
C VAL A 100 -21.11 12.08 -11.31
N PHE A 101 -20.99 11.74 -12.59
CA PHE A 101 -21.42 12.57 -13.72
C PHE A 101 -22.64 11.93 -14.38
N TRP A 102 -23.81 12.52 -14.11
CA TRP A 102 -25.09 12.07 -14.63
C TRP A 102 -25.29 12.54 -16.07
N GLY A 103 -25.84 11.67 -16.92
CA GLY A 103 -26.27 12.01 -18.27
C GLY A 103 -27.68 12.64 -18.29
N HIS A 104 -28.15 13.03 -19.47
CA HIS A 104 -29.46 13.69 -19.63
C HIS A 104 -30.67 12.79 -19.30
N GLU A 105 -30.54 11.47 -19.41
CA GLU A 105 -31.63 10.53 -19.10
C GLU A 105 -31.73 10.19 -17.59
N ALA A 106 -30.80 10.66 -16.76
CA ALA A 106 -30.66 10.24 -15.37
C ALA A 106 -31.95 10.40 -14.53
N GLU A 107 -32.55 11.58 -14.52
CA GLU A 107 -33.79 11.86 -13.76
C GLU A 107 -34.94 10.92 -14.15
N LYS A 108 -35.10 10.70 -15.46
CA LYS A 108 -36.14 9.82 -15.98
C LYS A 108 -35.89 8.36 -15.58
N LEU A 109 -34.66 7.88 -15.68
CA LEU A 109 -34.30 6.51 -15.29
C LEU A 109 -34.48 6.29 -13.78
N LEU A 110 -33.99 7.23 -12.95
CA LEU A 110 -34.18 7.20 -11.50
C LEU A 110 -35.68 7.17 -11.12
N GLY A 111 -36.50 8.03 -11.74
CA GLY A 111 -37.94 8.12 -11.42
C GLY A 111 -38.77 6.92 -11.90
N THR A 112 -38.22 6.07 -12.77
CA THR A 112 -38.93 4.93 -13.35
C THR A 112 -38.48 3.57 -12.83
N MET A 113 -37.51 3.51 -11.93
CA MET A 113 -37.03 2.26 -11.32
C MET A 113 -38.17 1.43 -10.69
N LYS A 114 -38.17 0.12 -10.94
CA LYS A 114 -39.18 -0.83 -10.44
C LYS A 114 -38.52 -1.99 -9.72
N GLY A 115 -39.13 -2.44 -8.61
CA GLY A 115 -38.59 -3.53 -7.80
C GLY A 115 -38.79 -4.93 -8.39
N ASP A 116 -39.47 -5.05 -9.54
CA ASP A 116 -39.73 -6.33 -10.22
C ASP A 116 -38.43 -7.03 -10.62
N SER A 117 -38.23 -8.25 -10.11
CA SER A 117 -37.09 -9.11 -10.43
C SER A 117 -36.89 -9.35 -11.94
N ALA A 118 -37.95 -9.31 -12.75
CA ALA A 118 -37.85 -9.47 -14.20
C ALA A 118 -37.20 -8.26 -14.92
N LYS A 119 -37.06 -7.12 -14.24
CA LYS A 119 -36.44 -5.89 -14.77
C LYS A 119 -34.95 -5.75 -14.44
N GLY A 120 -34.34 -6.72 -13.74
CA GLY A 120 -32.94 -6.65 -13.30
C GLY A 120 -32.73 -5.79 -12.05
N GLY A 121 -31.47 -5.61 -11.66
CA GLY A 121 -31.05 -4.78 -10.53
C GLY A 121 -30.91 -3.30 -10.91
N LEU A 122 -30.36 -2.51 -9.99
CA LEU A 122 -30.12 -1.08 -10.18
C LEU A 122 -29.16 -0.80 -11.35
N LYS A 123 -28.12 -1.64 -11.51
CA LYS A 123 -27.15 -1.50 -12.60
C LYS A 123 -27.80 -1.60 -13.97
N GLU A 124 -28.69 -2.58 -14.16
CA GLU A 124 -29.39 -2.78 -15.43
C GLU A 124 -30.41 -1.66 -15.69
N GLN A 125 -31.15 -1.24 -14.66
CA GLN A 125 -32.20 -0.21 -14.81
C GLN A 125 -31.65 1.21 -14.96
N LEU A 126 -30.42 1.46 -14.49
CA LEU A 126 -29.72 2.74 -14.61
C LEU A 126 -28.64 2.73 -15.68
N GLU A 127 -28.64 1.74 -16.57
CA GLU A 127 -27.78 1.75 -17.75
C GLU A 127 -28.07 3.00 -18.60
N GLY A 128 -27.02 3.75 -18.95
CA GLY A 128 -27.15 5.02 -19.68
C GLY A 128 -27.50 6.24 -18.81
N ALA A 129 -27.70 6.08 -17.49
CA ALA A 129 -27.92 7.22 -16.59
C ALA A 129 -26.68 8.11 -16.39
N LEU A 130 -25.49 7.60 -16.73
CA LEU A 130 -24.21 8.27 -16.50
C LEU A 130 -23.57 8.72 -17.81
N SER A 131 -23.03 9.94 -17.84
CA SER A 131 -22.15 10.40 -18.92
C SER A 131 -20.72 9.87 -18.74
N TYR A 132 -20.34 9.56 -17.50
CA TYR A 132 -19.04 8.97 -17.16
C TYR A 132 -19.22 7.78 -16.21
N PRO A 133 -18.74 6.57 -16.57
CA PRO A 133 -19.02 5.36 -15.79
C PRO A 133 -18.16 5.21 -14.52
N TYR A 134 -17.23 6.14 -14.29
CA TYR A 134 -16.27 6.10 -13.19
C TYR A 134 -16.41 7.33 -12.29
N GLY A 135 -16.23 7.15 -10.99
CA GLY A 135 -16.05 8.24 -10.05
C GLY A 135 -14.59 8.41 -9.67
N PRO A 136 -13.98 9.61 -9.82
CA PRO A 136 -12.66 9.89 -9.26
C PRO A 136 -12.63 9.60 -7.75
N ASN A 137 -11.53 9.06 -7.26
CA ASN A 137 -11.38 8.68 -5.86
C ASN A 137 -10.60 9.74 -5.07
N TRP A 138 -10.73 9.75 -3.74
CA TRP A 138 -9.98 10.65 -2.86
C TRP A 138 -8.46 10.42 -2.88
N GLN A 139 -8.01 9.25 -3.36
CA GLN A 139 -6.60 8.90 -3.53
C GLN A 139 -5.99 9.43 -4.85
N ASP A 140 -6.80 10.03 -5.73
CA ASP A 140 -6.35 10.58 -7.00
C ASP A 140 -5.36 11.74 -6.80
N HIS A 141 -4.27 11.73 -7.57
CA HIS A 141 -3.22 12.76 -7.52
C HIS A 141 -2.87 13.31 -8.92
N SER A 142 -3.81 13.22 -9.86
CA SER A 142 -3.62 13.56 -11.28
C SER A 142 -3.83 15.05 -11.63
N THR A 143 -4.12 15.90 -10.63
CA THR A 143 -4.63 17.26 -10.79
C THR A 143 -3.71 18.37 -10.26
N GLN A 144 -2.39 18.12 -10.08
CA GLN A 144 -1.46 19.15 -9.56
C GLN A 144 -1.56 20.48 -10.30
N LYS A 145 -1.61 20.43 -11.63
CA LYS A 145 -1.73 21.65 -12.45
C LYS A 145 -3.02 22.43 -12.12
N GLN A 146 -4.14 21.73 -11.94
CA GLN A 146 -5.41 22.36 -11.56
C GLN A 146 -5.34 22.92 -10.14
N CYS A 147 -4.69 22.23 -9.20
CA CYS A 147 -4.50 22.78 -7.85
C CYS A 147 -3.73 24.11 -7.88
N ASP A 148 -2.64 24.18 -8.66
CA ASP A 148 -1.87 25.41 -8.83
C ASP A 148 -2.71 26.53 -9.45
N GLU A 149 -3.59 26.21 -10.41
CA GLU A 149 -4.55 27.16 -11.01
C GLU A 149 -5.57 27.68 -9.98
N PHE A 150 -6.07 26.82 -9.08
CA PHE A 150 -7.01 27.22 -8.01
C PHE A 150 -6.36 28.13 -6.98
N ASP A 151 -5.16 27.79 -6.50
CA ASP A 151 -4.40 28.64 -5.57
C ASP A 151 -4.11 30.01 -6.19
N ALA A 152 -3.76 30.05 -7.47
CA ALA A 152 -3.51 31.29 -8.20
C ALA A 152 -4.78 32.13 -8.43
N SER A 153 -5.94 31.50 -8.63
CA SER A 153 -7.20 32.20 -8.94
C SER A 153 -7.66 33.15 -7.84
N LEU A 154 -7.36 32.83 -6.58
CA LEU A 154 -7.62 33.71 -5.44
C LEU A 154 -6.34 34.36 -4.88
N GLY A 155 -5.23 34.28 -5.63
CA GLY A 155 -3.95 34.93 -5.33
C GLY A 155 -3.02 34.17 -4.38
N SER A 156 -3.53 33.26 -3.55
CA SER A 156 -2.70 32.36 -2.73
C SER A 156 -3.51 31.18 -2.17
N ASN A 157 -2.81 30.12 -1.77
CA ASN A 157 -3.41 28.99 -1.04
C ASN A 157 -4.02 29.41 0.32
N VAL A 158 -3.45 30.42 1.00
CA VAL A 158 -4.01 31.01 2.23
C VAL A 158 -5.37 31.63 1.93
N ARG A 159 -5.47 32.45 0.88
CA ARG A 159 -6.74 33.07 0.50
C ARG A 159 -7.77 32.05 0.04
N LEU A 160 -7.34 31.00 -0.67
CA LEU A 160 -8.22 29.90 -1.03
C LEU A 160 -8.76 29.15 0.20
N ALA A 161 -7.92 28.92 1.21
CA ALA A 161 -8.35 28.35 2.49
C ALA A 161 -9.32 29.28 3.23
N GLU A 162 -9.05 30.59 3.27
CA GLU A 162 -9.97 31.59 3.85
C GLU A 162 -11.38 31.54 3.28
N VAL A 163 -11.50 31.28 1.98
CA VAL A 163 -12.79 31.23 1.28
C VAL A 163 -13.43 29.84 1.40
N THR A 164 -12.68 28.78 1.11
CA THR A 164 -13.24 27.43 0.91
C THR A 164 -13.02 26.47 2.08
N GLY A 165 -12.37 26.92 3.14
CA GLY A 165 -11.97 26.10 4.27
C GLY A 165 -10.70 25.27 4.05
N SER A 166 -10.17 25.21 2.83
CA SER A 166 -8.98 24.40 2.49
C SER A 166 -8.14 25.04 1.39
N ALA A 167 -6.83 24.78 1.37
CA ALA A 167 -6.02 24.97 0.16
C ALA A 167 -6.44 23.99 -0.95
N ALA A 168 -5.92 24.17 -2.17
CA ALA A 168 -6.23 23.27 -3.27
C ALA A 168 -5.58 21.90 -3.05
N HIS A 169 -6.35 20.83 -3.23
CA HIS A 169 -5.86 19.45 -3.10
C HIS A 169 -6.29 18.60 -4.28
N HIS A 170 -5.47 17.61 -4.67
CA HIS A 170 -5.70 16.86 -5.91
C HIS A 170 -7.08 16.19 -5.99
N ARG A 171 -7.49 15.65 -4.85
CA ARG A 171 -8.74 14.94 -4.72
C ARG A 171 -9.98 15.81 -4.77
N PHE A 172 -9.86 17.11 -4.51
CA PHE A 172 -11.02 18.00 -4.40
C PHE A 172 -11.76 18.09 -5.73
N THR A 173 -13.08 18.15 -5.63
CA THR A 173 -13.96 17.93 -6.78
C THR A 173 -13.84 19.02 -7.85
N GLY A 174 -13.62 20.29 -7.48
CA GLY A 174 -13.40 21.39 -8.43
C GLY A 174 -12.20 21.15 -9.36
N PRO A 175 -10.98 20.91 -8.82
CA PRO A 175 -9.83 20.50 -9.62
C PRO A 175 -10.09 19.28 -10.53
N GLN A 176 -10.81 18.27 -10.04
CA GLN A 176 -11.20 17.09 -10.84
C GLN A 176 -12.16 17.45 -11.99
N ILE A 177 -13.18 18.26 -11.73
CA ILE A 177 -14.12 18.76 -12.76
C ILE A 177 -13.35 19.55 -13.84
N LEU A 178 -12.47 20.47 -13.42
CA LEU A 178 -11.66 21.28 -14.34
C LEU A 178 -10.79 20.40 -15.23
N ARG A 179 -10.17 19.35 -14.66
CA ARG A 179 -9.35 18.40 -15.40
C ARG A 179 -10.21 17.58 -16.38
N LEU A 180 -11.31 17.00 -15.93
CA LEU A 180 -12.18 16.17 -16.76
C LEU A 180 -12.84 16.96 -17.87
N ARG A 181 -13.25 18.22 -17.65
CA ARG A 181 -13.73 19.11 -18.70
C ARG A 181 -12.68 19.34 -19.79
N LYS A 182 -11.42 19.56 -19.40
CA LYS A 182 -10.30 19.77 -20.34
C LYS A 182 -9.93 18.47 -21.08
N LYS A 183 -9.93 17.33 -20.39
CA LYS A 183 -9.50 16.02 -20.94
C LYS A 183 -10.60 15.32 -21.76
N LEU A 184 -11.85 15.41 -21.33
CA LEU A 184 -13.00 14.70 -21.87
C LEU A 184 -14.18 15.68 -22.13
N PRO A 185 -14.01 16.67 -23.03
CA PRO A 185 -15.01 17.73 -23.23
C PRO A 185 -16.38 17.17 -23.65
N GLN A 186 -16.41 16.17 -24.54
CA GLN A 186 -17.66 15.55 -25.00
C GLN A 186 -18.44 14.86 -23.87
N MET A 187 -17.74 14.19 -22.94
CA MET A 187 -18.36 13.61 -21.74
C MET A 187 -18.94 14.71 -20.85
N TYR A 188 -18.16 15.77 -20.62
CA TYR A 188 -18.59 16.89 -19.79
C TYR A 188 -19.81 17.62 -20.39
N ASP A 189 -19.85 17.77 -21.71
CA ASP A 189 -20.99 18.34 -22.43
C ASP A 189 -22.23 17.46 -22.29
N ALA A 190 -22.09 16.13 -22.39
CA ALA A 190 -23.16 15.16 -22.17
C ALA A 190 -23.62 15.02 -20.70
N THR A 191 -22.91 15.67 -19.76
CA THR A 191 -23.26 15.63 -18.34
C THR A 191 -24.37 16.63 -18.03
N SER A 192 -25.50 16.17 -17.50
CA SER A 192 -26.58 17.04 -17.05
C SER A 192 -26.40 17.51 -15.60
N ARG A 193 -25.79 16.66 -14.76
CA ARG A 193 -25.60 16.90 -13.33
C ARG A 193 -24.32 16.26 -12.80
N ILE A 194 -23.71 16.88 -11.79
CA ILE A 194 -22.56 16.37 -11.06
C ILE A 194 -22.96 16.23 -9.58
N SER A 195 -22.77 15.04 -9.03
CA SER A 195 -23.03 14.73 -7.62
C SER A 195 -21.73 14.35 -6.92
N LEU A 196 -21.67 14.56 -5.60
CA LEU A 196 -20.70 13.84 -4.76
C LEU A 196 -21.19 12.41 -4.53
N VAL A 197 -20.32 11.49 -4.10
CA VAL A 197 -20.73 10.09 -3.81
C VAL A 197 -21.88 10.05 -2.79
N SER A 198 -21.87 10.96 -1.81
CA SER A 198 -22.92 11.14 -0.81
C SER A 198 -24.27 11.48 -1.44
N SER A 199 -24.35 12.56 -2.20
CA SER A 199 -25.58 12.98 -2.86
C SER A 199 -26.00 12.02 -3.99
N TRP A 200 -25.05 11.31 -4.61
CA TRP A 200 -25.33 10.26 -5.59
C TRP A 200 -26.09 9.09 -4.94
N LEU A 201 -25.62 8.58 -3.81
CA LEU A 201 -26.30 7.48 -3.11
C LEU A 201 -27.69 7.91 -2.62
N ALA A 202 -27.80 9.13 -2.10
CA ALA A 202 -29.09 9.72 -1.76
C ALA A 202 -30.03 9.81 -2.98
N SER A 203 -29.50 10.16 -4.17
CA SER A 203 -30.28 10.26 -5.41
C SER A 203 -30.86 8.92 -5.83
N VAL A 204 -30.04 7.86 -5.76
CA VAL A 204 -30.48 6.50 -6.09
C VAL A 204 -31.60 6.06 -5.14
N LEU A 205 -31.47 6.33 -3.84
CA LEU A 205 -32.51 5.99 -2.85
C LEU A 205 -33.80 6.81 -3.00
N LEU A 206 -33.69 8.08 -3.40
CA LEU A 206 -34.85 8.95 -3.67
C LEU A 206 -35.57 8.61 -4.97
N GLY A 207 -34.84 8.11 -5.98
CA GLY A 207 -35.37 7.99 -7.34
C GLY A 207 -35.48 9.34 -8.06
N SER A 208 -34.68 10.32 -7.63
CA SER A 208 -34.50 11.63 -8.26
C SER A 208 -33.16 12.22 -7.83
N ILE A 209 -32.63 13.23 -8.52
CA ILE A 209 -31.32 13.79 -8.19
C ILE A 209 -31.40 14.59 -6.88
N ALA A 210 -30.64 14.15 -5.88
CA ALA A 210 -30.50 14.83 -4.60
C ALA A 210 -29.56 16.04 -4.68
N PRO A 211 -29.82 17.11 -3.91
CA PRO A 211 -28.88 18.21 -3.74
C PRO A 211 -27.63 17.78 -2.96
N LEU A 212 -26.56 18.58 -3.08
CA LEU A 212 -25.36 18.44 -2.27
C LEU A 212 -25.64 18.84 -0.81
N ASP A 213 -24.96 18.20 0.13
CA ASP A 213 -25.02 18.53 1.56
C ASP A 213 -24.08 19.69 1.92
N ILE A 214 -24.47 20.48 2.91
CA ILE A 214 -23.76 21.69 3.35
C ILE A 214 -22.35 21.41 3.88
N SER A 215 -22.10 20.20 4.39
CA SER A 215 -20.78 19.79 4.86
C SER A 215 -19.90 19.29 3.72
N ASP A 216 -20.37 18.30 2.94
CA ASP A 216 -19.56 17.62 1.93
C ASP A 216 -19.22 18.52 0.73
N VAL A 217 -20.06 19.53 0.43
CA VAL A 217 -19.78 20.56 -0.58
C VAL A 217 -18.49 21.35 -0.31
N THR A 218 -18.07 21.45 0.95
CA THR A 218 -16.82 22.13 1.33
C THR A 218 -15.58 21.38 0.83
N GLY A 219 -15.69 20.08 0.57
CA GLY A 219 -14.65 19.23 -0.01
C GLY A 219 -14.42 19.43 -1.51
N MET A 220 -14.97 20.48 -2.12
CA MET A 220 -14.92 20.73 -3.56
C MET A 220 -13.97 21.85 -3.99
N ASN A 221 -13.53 22.73 -3.08
CA ASN A 221 -12.88 24.02 -3.41
C ASN A 221 -13.72 24.91 -4.34
N LEU A 222 -15.05 24.84 -4.28
CA LEU A 222 -15.95 25.71 -5.07
C LEU A 222 -16.91 26.52 -4.20
N TRP A 223 -17.06 26.14 -2.94
CA TRP A 223 -18.00 26.72 -1.99
C TRP A 223 -17.32 27.79 -1.13
N ASP A 224 -17.94 28.95 -1.02
CA ASP A 224 -17.57 29.97 -0.04
C ASP A 224 -18.28 29.66 1.28
N MET A 225 -17.51 29.26 2.28
CA MET A 225 -18.04 28.85 3.58
C MET A 225 -18.56 30.02 4.42
N ARG A 226 -18.11 31.25 4.16
CA ARG A 226 -18.56 32.42 4.93
C ARG A 226 -19.94 32.87 4.50
N THR A 227 -20.19 32.87 3.19
CA THR A 227 -21.48 33.29 2.62
C THR A 227 -22.44 32.12 2.42
N ASN A 228 -21.94 30.88 2.48
CA ASN A 228 -22.67 29.67 2.09
C ASN A 228 -23.27 29.81 0.69
N THR A 229 -22.41 30.17 -0.27
CA THR A 229 -22.73 30.26 -1.69
C THR A 229 -21.60 29.72 -2.53
N TRP A 230 -21.85 29.45 -3.81
CA TRP A 230 -20.77 29.20 -4.76
C TRP A 230 -19.85 30.41 -4.89
N ASN A 231 -18.54 30.18 -5.02
CA ASN A 231 -17.58 31.24 -5.31
C ASN A 231 -17.46 31.46 -6.82
N GLU A 232 -17.81 32.66 -7.29
CA GLU A 232 -17.89 32.98 -8.73
C GLU A 232 -16.53 32.90 -9.45
N ASP A 233 -15.42 33.27 -8.81
CA ASP A 233 -14.08 33.20 -9.42
C ASP A 233 -13.65 31.74 -9.63
N LEU A 234 -13.88 30.89 -8.63
CA LEU A 234 -13.57 29.46 -8.70
C LEU A 234 -14.49 28.72 -9.67
N LEU A 235 -15.76 29.09 -9.75
CA LEU A 235 -16.66 28.60 -10.80
C LEU A 235 -16.21 29.06 -12.18
N THR A 236 -15.81 30.32 -12.34
CA THR A 236 -15.29 30.86 -13.61
C THR A 236 -14.07 30.10 -14.08
N LEU A 237 -13.11 29.84 -13.19
CA LEU A 237 -11.94 29.01 -13.49
C LEU A 237 -12.36 27.61 -13.94
N THR A 238 -13.23 26.96 -13.18
CA THR A 238 -13.66 25.57 -13.41
C THR A 238 -14.44 25.45 -14.72
N ALA A 239 -15.36 26.38 -14.98
CA ALA A 239 -16.17 26.46 -16.20
C ALA A 239 -15.33 26.89 -17.42
N GLY A 240 -14.24 27.62 -17.21
CA GLY A 240 -13.30 28.10 -18.23
C GLY A 240 -13.60 29.50 -18.76
N SER A 241 -14.77 30.06 -18.47
CA SER A 241 -15.12 31.45 -18.77
C SER A 241 -16.31 31.91 -17.93
N PRO A 242 -16.50 33.23 -17.71
CA PRO A 242 -17.68 33.75 -17.00
C PRO A 242 -19.00 33.35 -17.67
N ALA A 243 -19.03 33.30 -19.01
CA ALA A 243 -20.22 32.93 -19.78
C ALA A 243 -20.65 31.46 -19.57
N ALA A 244 -19.72 30.58 -19.17
CA ALA A 244 -20.00 29.16 -18.94
C ALA A 244 -20.40 28.85 -17.47
N VAL A 245 -20.30 29.83 -16.56
CA VAL A 245 -20.64 29.65 -15.14
C VAL A 245 -22.08 29.19 -14.92
N PRO A 246 -23.11 29.75 -15.57
CA PRO A 246 -24.49 29.29 -15.39
C PRO A 246 -24.67 27.80 -15.73
N ALA A 247 -23.95 27.31 -16.76
CA ALA A 247 -24.01 25.90 -17.16
C ALA A 247 -23.34 24.98 -16.13
N LEU A 248 -22.18 25.36 -15.56
CA LEU A 248 -21.56 24.61 -14.48
C LEU A 248 -22.44 24.63 -13.22
N ARG A 249 -22.99 25.79 -12.85
CA ARG A 249 -23.89 25.93 -11.70
C ARG A 249 -25.15 25.07 -11.86
N ALA A 250 -25.71 24.98 -13.07
CA ALA A 250 -26.82 24.06 -13.35
C ALA A 250 -26.43 22.57 -13.16
N LYS A 251 -25.21 22.18 -13.56
CA LYS A 251 -24.68 20.83 -13.33
C LYS A 251 -24.47 20.54 -11.84
N LEU A 252 -24.01 21.49 -11.05
CA LEU A 252 -23.79 21.31 -9.60
C LEU A 252 -25.09 21.38 -8.78
N GLY A 253 -25.97 22.30 -9.16
CA GLY A 253 -27.15 22.66 -8.38
C GLY A 253 -26.87 23.58 -7.21
N GLU A 254 -27.92 23.85 -6.45
CA GLU A 254 -27.80 24.53 -5.16
C GLU A 254 -27.67 23.50 -4.04
N PRO A 255 -26.62 23.59 -3.21
CA PRO A 255 -26.51 22.77 -2.02
C PRO A 255 -27.66 23.03 -1.06
N ARG A 256 -28.09 21.99 -0.35
CA ARG A 256 -29.10 22.09 0.70
C ARG A 256 -28.45 22.65 1.95
N ILE A 257 -28.95 23.78 2.43
CA ILE A 257 -28.44 24.45 3.63
C ILE A 257 -28.89 23.76 4.93
N ASP A 258 -30.13 23.22 4.96
CA ASP A 258 -30.58 22.37 6.08
C ASP A 258 -29.94 20.98 5.95
N GLY A 259 -28.99 20.70 6.83
CA GLY A 259 -28.35 19.39 6.95
C GLY A 259 -29.28 18.26 7.43
N GLY A 260 -30.51 18.56 7.84
CA GLY A 260 -31.53 17.57 8.19
C GLY A 260 -32.82 17.69 7.37
N GLY A 261 -33.90 17.20 7.98
CA GLY A 261 -35.24 17.14 7.38
C GLY A 261 -35.34 16.13 6.23
N SER A 262 -36.58 15.85 5.81
CA SER A 262 -36.81 14.99 4.64
C SER A 262 -36.43 15.70 3.33
N MET A 263 -35.84 14.95 2.40
CA MET A 263 -35.68 15.31 0.99
C MET A 263 -36.77 14.70 0.10
N GLY A 264 -37.54 13.75 0.64
CA GLY A 264 -38.54 12.99 -0.11
C GLY A 264 -38.67 11.54 0.40
N GLY A 265 -39.70 10.85 -0.08
CA GLY A 265 -39.90 9.43 0.20
C GLY A 265 -38.90 8.55 -0.55
N ILE A 266 -38.62 7.36 0.00
CA ILE A 266 -37.79 6.36 -0.67
C ILE A 266 -38.44 5.90 -2.00
N ALA A 267 -37.62 5.64 -3.02
CA ALA A 267 -38.09 5.23 -4.33
C ALA A 267 -38.88 3.92 -4.27
N ALA A 268 -39.90 3.80 -5.14
CA ALA A 268 -40.76 2.62 -5.22
C ALA A 268 -39.99 1.32 -5.49
N TYR A 269 -38.80 1.41 -6.10
CA TYR A 269 -37.89 0.29 -6.27
C TYR A 269 -37.62 -0.44 -4.94
N PHE A 270 -37.27 0.30 -3.88
CA PHE A 270 -36.85 -0.27 -2.60
C PHE A 270 -38.03 -0.79 -1.77
N THR A 271 -39.19 -0.14 -1.87
CA THR A 271 -40.42 -0.62 -1.21
C THR A 271 -40.90 -1.93 -1.84
N GLN A 272 -40.89 -2.02 -3.17
CA GLN A 272 -41.32 -3.20 -3.90
C GLN A 272 -40.34 -4.37 -3.78
N ARG A 273 -39.03 -4.10 -3.84
CA ARG A 273 -38.00 -5.15 -3.90
C ARG A 273 -37.55 -5.65 -2.53
N TYR A 274 -37.37 -4.73 -1.57
CA TYR A 274 -36.80 -5.04 -0.26
C TYR A 274 -37.79 -4.84 0.90
N GLY A 275 -39.01 -4.41 0.61
CA GLY A 275 -40.06 -4.26 1.62
C GLY A 275 -39.86 -3.07 2.57
N PHE A 276 -39.19 -2.01 2.12
CA PHE A 276 -39.14 -0.75 2.89
C PHE A 276 -40.55 -0.18 3.13
N SER A 277 -40.73 0.53 4.24
CA SER A 277 -41.95 1.30 4.49
C SER A 277 -42.19 2.32 3.38
N SER A 278 -43.43 2.45 2.92
CA SER A 278 -43.83 3.56 2.02
C SER A 278 -43.75 4.94 2.70
N GLU A 279 -43.68 4.98 4.03
CA GLU A 279 -43.50 6.21 4.80
C GLU A 279 -42.02 6.55 5.04
N CYS A 280 -41.08 5.70 4.60
CA CYS A 280 -39.65 5.91 4.74
C CYS A 280 -39.20 7.17 3.99
N GLN A 281 -38.51 8.06 4.69
CA GLN A 281 -37.97 9.32 4.16
C GLN A 281 -36.46 9.26 4.01
N ILE A 282 -35.92 9.99 3.03
CA ILE A 282 -34.49 10.13 2.82
C ILE A 282 -34.04 11.49 3.37
N ALA A 283 -33.08 11.49 4.30
CA ALA A 283 -32.43 12.68 4.80
C ALA A 283 -31.09 12.92 4.09
N PRO A 284 -30.53 14.15 4.12
CA PRO A 284 -29.28 14.47 3.42
C PRO A 284 -28.13 13.55 3.84
N PHE A 285 -27.46 12.94 2.87
CA PHE A 285 -26.22 12.20 3.07
C PHE A 285 -25.05 13.18 3.25
N THR A 286 -23.93 12.74 3.80
CA THR A 286 -22.75 13.60 3.99
C THR A 286 -21.45 12.83 3.74
N GLY A 287 -20.31 13.49 3.93
CA GLY A 287 -19.00 12.86 3.84
C GLY A 287 -18.71 11.90 5.00
N ASP A 288 -17.80 10.95 4.81
CA ASP A 288 -17.37 9.98 5.83
C ASP A 288 -16.77 10.64 7.09
N ASN A 289 -15.94 11.67 6.97
CA ASN A 289 -15.39 12.39 8.12
C ASN A 289 -16.48 13.17 8.89
N PRO A 290 -17.37 13.95 8.24
CA PRO A 290 -18.57 14.48 8.88
C PRO A 290 -19.44 13.40 9.54
N GLY A 291 -19.64 12.26 8.88
CA GLY A 291 -20.38 11.11 9.42
C GLY A 291 -19.72 10.52 10.67
N THR A 292 -18.39 10.46 10.71
CA THR A 292 -17.64 9.98 11.89
C THR A 292 -17.88 10.86 13.10
N ILE A 293 -17.93 12.19 12.91
CA ILE A 293 -18.23 13.13 14.00
C ILE A 293 -19.66 12.94 14.51
N LEU A 294 -20.61 12.68 13.62
CA LEU A 294 -22.00 12.39 13.99
C LEU A 294 -22.20 11.06 14.70
N ALA A 295 -21.20 10.18 14.75
CA ALA A 295 -21.28 8.93 15.52
C ALA A 295 -21.32 9.17 17.05
N LEU A 296 -21.05 10.40 17.49
CA LEU A 296 -21.00 10.82 18.88
C LEU A 296 -21.71 12.18 19.03
N PRO A 297 -22.32 12.48 20.18
CA PRO A 297 -22.86 13.79 20.48
C PRO A 297 -21.74 14.77 20.89
N LEU A 298 -20.72 14.93 20.04
CA LEU A 298 -19.63 15.86 20.27
C LEU A 298 -20.19 17.28 20.36
N ARG A 299 -19.76 18.05 21.34
CA ARG A 299 -20.16 19.46 21.44
C ARG A 299 -18.98 20.36 21.03
N PRO A 300 -19.20 21.68 20.89
CA PRO A 300 -18.11 22.63 20.63
C PRO A 300 -16.90 22.41 21.53
N LEU A 301 -15.72 22.45 20.91
CA LEU A 301 -14.40 22.25 21.50
C LEU A 301 -14.06 20.82 21.92
N ASP A 302 -14.93 19.83 21.66
CA ASP A 302 -14.53 18.43 21.74
C ASP A 302 -13.65 18.07 20.55
N ALA A 303 -12.61 17.27 20.83
CA ALA A 303 -11.68 16.78 19.83
C ALA A 303 -11.60 15.25 19.85
N ILE A 304 -11.39 14.65 18.67
CA ILE A 304 -11.04 13.24 18.50
C ILE A 304 -9.61 13.18 17.96
N VAL A 305 -8.74 12.43 18.65
CA VAL A 305 -7.40 12.09 18.20
C VAL A 305 -7.39 10.61 17.82
N SER A 306 -7.39 10.33 16.52
CA SER A 306 -7.23 8.98 16.00
C SER A 306 -5.75 8.65 15.88
N LEU A 307 -5.28 7.67 16.67
CA LEU A 307 -3.90 7.24 16.79
C LEU A 307 -3.70 5.88 16.10
N GLY A 308 -3.67 5.87 14.77
CA GLY A 308 -3.38 4.71 13.94
C GLY A 308 -1.97 4.72 13.34
N THR A 309 -1.78 3.97 12.24
CA THR A 309 -0.59 4.03 11.39
C THR A 309 -0.27 5.47 10.98
N SER A 310 -1.30 6.18 10.52
CA SER A 310 -1.40 7.65 10.44
C SER A 310 -2.19 8.20 11.62
N SER A 311 -2.03 9.48 11.92
CA SER A 311 -2.83 10.15 12.96
C SER A 311 -3.79 11.16 12.34
N THR A 312 -5.01 11.26 12.87
CA THR A 312 -5.99 12.27 12.46
C THR A 312 -6.48 13.03 13.70
N PHE A 313 -6.58 14.34 13.60
CA PHE A 313 -7.17 15.19 14.65
C PHE A 313 -8.43 15.86 14.10
N LEU A 314 -9.56 15.57 14.72
CA LEU A 314 -10.86 16.14 14.39
C LEU A 314 -11.32 17.01 15.56
N MET A 315 -11.92 18.16 15.28
CA MET A 315 -12.50 19.03 16.32
C MET A 315 -13.74 19.72 15.80
N ILE A 316 -14.74 19.87 16.66
CA ILE A 316 -15.87 20.77 16.40
C ILE A 316 -15.55 22.14 16.99
N THR A 317 -15.75 23.19 16.22
CA THR A 317 -15.57 24.57 16.68
C THR A 317 -16.59 25.51 16.06
N PRO A 318 -17.10 26.51 16.81
CA PRO A 318 -17.87 27.61 16.24
C PRO A 318 -16.96 28.68 15.58
N THR A 319 -15.64 28.55 15.73
CA THR A 319 -14.67 29.55 15.26
C THR A 319 -14.18 29.20 13.86
N TYR A 320 -14.55 30.02 12.87
CA TYR A 320 -14.05 29.87 11.51
C TYR A 320 -12.68 30.51 11.35
N LYS A 321 -11.63 29.68 11.34
CA LYS A 321 -10.25 30.13 11.12
C LYS A 321 -9.49 29.11 10.26
N PRO A 322 -9.73 29.12 8.94
CA PRO A 322 -9.10 28.20 8.00
C PRO A 322 -7.60 28.50 7.81
N ASP A 323 -6.85 27.48 7.37
CA ASP A 323 -5.42 27.55 7.08
C ASP A 323 -5.08 26.50 6.01
N PRO A 324 -4.08 26.73 5.14
CA PRO A 324 -3.64 25.72 4.17
C PRO A 324 -3.21 24.37 4.76
N ALA A 325 -2.84 24.31 6.04
CA ALA A 325 -2.38 23.09 6.70
C ALA A 325 -3.51 22.12 7.07
N TYR A 326 -4.78 22.50 6.93
CA TYR A 326 -5.90 21.70 7.39
C TYR A 326 -7.17 21.94 6.59
N HIS A 327 -8.20 21.14 6.90
CA HIS A 327 -9.50 21.22 6.25
C HIS A 327 -10.57 21.69 7.23
N PHE A 328 -11.22 22.81 6.90
CA PHE A 328 -12.48 23.23 7.50
C PHE A 328 -13.65 22.72 6.66
N MET A 329 -14.68 22.21 7.33
CA MET A 329 -15.96 21.84 6.73
C MET A 329 -17.09 22.37 7.61
N ASN A 330 -18.25 22.67 7.02
CA ASN A 330 -19.43 23.00 7.81
C ASN A 330 -19.86 21.78 8.64
N HIS A 331 -20.38 22.00 9.84
CA HIS A 331 -20.98 20.91 10.60
C HIS A 331 -22.22 20.38 9.87
N PRO A 332 -22.36 19.05 9.66
CA PRO A 332 -23.42 18.48 8.82
C PRO A 332 -24.84 18.61 9.39
N CYS A 333 -25.00 18.98 10.66
CA CYS A 333 -26.31 19.11 11.32
C CYS A 333 -26.51 20.39 12.14
N THR A 334 -25.46 21.20 12.34
CA THR A 334 -25.50 22.32 13.30
C THR A 334 -24.99 23.60 12.65
N PRO A 335 -25.88 24.45 12.11
CA PRO A 335 -25.50 25.69 11.45
C PRO A 335 -24.60 26.58 12.32
N GLY A 336 -23.59 27.19 11.71
CA GLY A 336 -22.63 28.06 12.40
C GLY A 336 -21.53 27.32 13.18
N GLN A 337 -21.58 25.99 13.24
CA GLN A 337 -20.46 25.16 13.69
C GLN A 337 -19.70 24.60 12.50
N TYR A 338 -18.44 24.32 12.74
CA TYR A 338 -17.52 23.74 11.77
C TYR A 338 -16.88 22.51 12.37
N MET A 339 -16.52 21.58 11.50
CA MET A 339 -15.52 20.58 11.81
C MET A 339 -14.19 20.97 11.17
N PHE A 340 -13.14 20.67 11.89
CA PHE A 340 -11.78 20.87 11.46
C PHE A 340 -11.05 19.52 11.46
N MET A 341 -10.20 19.30 10.45
CA MET A 341 -9.46 18.05 10.28
C MET A 341 -7.99 18.29 9.93
N LEU A 342 -7.11 17.63 10.69
CA LEU A 342 -5.67 17.47 10.39
C LEU A 342 -5.37 16.00 10.10
N CYS A 343 -4.53 15.77 9.10
CA CYS A 343 -4.05 14.43 8.73
C CYS A 343 -2.53 14.40 8.77
N TYR A 344 -1.98 13.44 9.54
CA TYR A 344 -0.55 13.20 9.67
C TYR A 344 -0.19 11.83 9.14
N LYS A 345 0.78 11.76 8.22
CA LYS A 345 1.27 10.49 7.68
C LYS A 345 2.14 9.74 8.69
N ASN A 346 2.97 10.45 9.45
CA ASN A 346 3.87 9.86 10.44
C ASN A 346 3.19 9.74 11.81
N GLY A 347 2.28 8.78 11.94
CA GLY A 347 1.57 8.46 13.19
C GLY A 347 2.25 7.37 14.01
N GLY A 348 1.58 6.22 14.13
CA GLY A 348 2.04 5.05 14.89
C GLY A 348 3.35 4.45 14.39
N LEU A 349 3.55 4.36 13.08
CA LEU A 349 4.80 3.81 12.51
C LEU A 349 6.04 4.61 12.93
N ALA A 350 5.89 5.93 13.07
CA ALA A 350 6.98 6.77 13.54
C ALA A 350 7.28 6.52 15.02
N ARG A 351 6.23 6.35 15.85
CA ARG A 351 6.39 5.98 17.27
C ARG A 351 7.00 4.59 17.45
N GLU A 352 6.62 3.63 16.62
CA GLU A 352 7.22 2.29 16.59
C GLU A 352 8.71 2.34 16.26
N LYS A 353 9.11 3.12 15.23
CA LYS A 353 10.53 3.30 14.89
C LYS A 353 11.36 3.89 16.04
N VAL A 354 10.78 4.85 16.79
CA VAL A 354 11.45 5.40 17.97
C VAL A 354 11.48 4.37 19.12
N ARG A 355 10.38 3.65 19.37
CA ARG A 355 10.34 2.52 20.32
C ARG A 355 11.42 1.49 20.02
N ASP A 356 11.59 1.12 18.75
CA ASP A 356 12.54 0.08 18.32
C ASP A 356 14.01 0.51 18.45
N SER A 357 14.27 1.79 18.70
CA SER A 357 15.60 2.29 19.06
C SER A 357 15.96 2.10 20.54
N LEU A 358 14.97 1.79 21.38
CA LEU A 358 15.19 1.47 22.80
C LEU A 358 15.55 -0.02 22.94
N PRO A 359 16.24 -0.40 24.03
CA PRO A 359 16.46 -1.81 24.34
C PRO A 359 15.13 -2.58 24.42
N PRO A 360 15.09 -3.86 24.00
CA PRO A 360 13.90 -4.69 24.15
C PRO A 360 13.46 -4.79 25.62
N PRO A 361 12.14 -4.76 25.92
CA PRO A 361 11.64 -4.91 27.27
C PRO A 361 11.84 -6.33 27.80
N ALA A 362 12.08 -6.45 29.11
CA ALA A 362 12.13 -7.76 29.79
C ALA A 362 10.73 -8.35 30.02
N SER A 363 9.69 -7.52 29.96
CA SER A 363 8.29 -7.94 30.04
C SER A 363 7.74 -8.35 28.67
N GLY A 364 6.60 -9.05 28.65
CA GLY A 364 5.89 -9.38 27.40
C GLY A 364 5.16 -8.21 26.74
N ASP A 365 5.18 -7.00 27.33
CA ASP A 365 4.62 -5.79 26.72
C ASP A 365 5.68 -5.09 25.85
N PRO A 366 5.53 -5.08 24.51
CA PRO A 366 6.52 -4.49 23.61
C PRO A 366 6.70 -2.98 23.81
N TRP A 367 5.77 -2.30 24.47
CA TRP A 367 5.84 -0.86 24.74
C TRP A 367 6.43 -0.52 26.11
N ALA A 368 6.74 -1.49 26.98
CA ALA A 368 7.09 -1.23 28.37
C ALA A 368 8.26 -0.26 28.55
N ASN A 369 9.37 -0.45 27.82
CA ASN A 369 10.54 0.44 27.90
C ASN A 369 10.26 1.82 27.29
N PHE A 370 9.45 1.89 26.23
CA PHE A 370 9.00 3.16 25.66
C PHE A 370 8.12 3.93 26.65
N ASN A 371 7.16 3.25 27.28
CA ASN A 371 6.28 3.84 28.28
C ASN A 371 7.09 4.38 29.46
N LYS A 372 8.05 3.60 29.94
CA LYS A 372 8.98 4.02 30.98
C LYS A 372 9.77 5.27 30.56
N ALA A 373 10.38 5.27 29.37
CA ALA A 373 11.14 6.43 28.88
C ALA A 373 10.29 7.70 28.74
N VAL A 374 9.06 7.55 28.23
CA VAL A 374 8.07 8.64 28.07
C VAL A 374 7.63 9.20 29.43
N LEU A 375 7.47 8.35 30.45
CA LEU A 375 6.99 8.78 31.77
C LEU A 375 8.13 9.30 32.68
N ASP A 376 9.34 8.75 32.55
CA ASP A 376 10.50 9.15 33.36
C ASP A 376 11.15 10.45 32.88
N THR A 377 11.03 10.75 31.59
CA THR A 377 11.55 12.01 31.04
C THR A 377 10.58 13.15 31.38
N PRO A 378 11.03 14.28 31.96
CA PRO A 378 10.15 15.39 32.32
C PRO A 378 9.65 16.17 31.09
N PRO A 379 8.54 16.95 31.17
CA PRO A 379 8.06 17.91 30.16
C PRO A 379 9.18 18.66 29.44
N LEU A 380 9.29 18.46 28.11
CA LEU A 380 10.31 19.01 27.21
C LEU A 380 11.77 18.62 27.54
N ASP A 381 11.98 17.56 28.34
CA ASP A 381 13.27 17.18 28.93
C ASP A 381 13.88 18.30 29.80
N VAL A 382 13.02 19.04 30.52
CA VAL A 382 13.40 20.15 31.41
C VAL A 382 13.17 19.77 32.87
N GLY A 383 14.26 19.57 33.61
CA GLY A 383 14.25 19.40 35.06
C GLY A 383 14.32 20.74 35.79
N ASP A 384 15.33 21.55 35.47
CA ASP A 384 15.51 22.91 35.99
C ASP A 384 15.49 23.93 34.84
N ALA A 385 14.43 24.74 34.78
CA ALA A 385 14.25 25.74 33.72
C ALA A 385 15.29 26.87 33.72
N ALA A 386 16.08 27.04 34.80
CA ALA A 386 17.17 28.02 34.85
C ALA A 386 18.45 27.54 34.14
N VAL A 387 18.61 26.23 33.94
CA VAL A 387 19.83 25.61 33.43
C VAL A 387 19.58 24.80 32.15
N ASP A 388 18.47 24.08 32.09
CA ASP A 388 18.15 23.17 30.99
C ASP A 388 17.55 23.92 29.79
N LYS A 389 17.72 23.32 28.60
CA LYS A 389 17.04 23.75 27.37
C LYS A 389 15.89 22.82 27.05
N ALA A 390 14.77 23.37 26.59
CA ALA A 390 13.63 22.61 26.13
C ALA A 390 13.94 21.93 24.79
N LYS A 391 13.65 20.63 24.69
CA LYS A 391 13.86 19.84 23.48
C LYS A 391 12.62 19.81 22.59
N LEU A 392 12.82 20.10 21.30
CA LEU A 392 11.78 20.05 20.26
C LEU A 392 12.28 19.20 19.10
N GLY A 393 11.47 18.27 18.61
CA GLY A 393 11.85 17.36 17.52
C GLY A 393 10.77 17.15 16.49
N LEU A 394 11.16 16.73 15.29
CA LEU A 394 10.27 16.24 14.23
C LEU A 394 10.80 14.89 13.73
N TYR A 395 9.91 13.90 13.59
CA TYR A 395 10.26 12.51 13.28
C TYR A 395 9.47 12.01 12.07
N PHE A 396 9.91 12.39 10.87
CA PHE A 396 9.21 12.06 9.63
C PHE A 396 9.96 10.97 8.87
N TYR A 397 9.63 9.71 9.09
CA TYR A 397 10.24 8.60 8.35
C TYR A 397 9.65 8.41 6.94
N LEU A 398 8.52 9.05 6.68
CA LEU A 398 7.88 9.20 5.37
C LEU A 398 7.72 10.69 5.07
N PRO A 399 7.61 11.10 3.79
CA PRO A 399 7.22 12.46 3.45
C PRO A 399 5.90 12.84 4.12
N GLU A 400 5.90 13.93 4.90
CA GLU A 400 4.77 14.36 5.73
C GLU A 400 3.81 15.26 4.94
N ILE A 401 2.54 15.31 5.35
CA ILE A 401 1.48 16.17 4.81
C ILE A 401 1.52 17.53 5.51
N VAL A 402 1.62 17.52 6.85
CA VAL A 402 1.54 18.71 7.70
C VAL A 402 2.72 18.74 8.69
N PRO A 403 3.74 19.59 8.45
CA PRO A 403 3.98 20.36 7.22
C PRO A 403 4.39 19.48 6.04
N ASN A 404 4.14 19.94 4.80
CA ASN A 404 4.52 19.20 3.60
C ASN A 404 6.04 19.22 3.40
N ILE A 405 6.72 18.19 3.90
CA ILE A 405 8.17 18.05 3.86
C ILE A 405 8.60 16.61 3.57
N LYS A 406 9.78 16.45 2.96
CA LYS A 406 10.42 15.14 2.76
C LYS A 406 10.68 14.43 4.10
N ALA A 407 10.92 13.13 4.04
CA ALA A 407 11.34 12.37 5.20
C ALA A 407 12.66 12.92 5.80
N GLY A 408 12.74 12.94 7.12
CA GLY A 408 13.89 13.35 7.92
C GLY A 408 13.59 13.37 9.42
N THR A 409 14.63 13.51 10.23
CA THR A 409 14.53 13.73 11.68
C THR A 409 15.29 15.00 12.02
N TRP A 410 14.63 15.90 12.75
CA TRP A 410 15.21 17.18 13.15
C TRP A 410 15.08 17.36 14.66
N ARG A 411 16.12 17.92 15.27
CA ARG A 411 16.21 18.13 16.71
C ARG A 411 16.66 19.55 16.99
N TYR A 412 15.92 20.24 17.84
CA TYR A 412 16.14 21.62 18.20
C TYR A 412 16.05 21.79 19.71
N GLU A 413 16.70 22.84 20.20
CA GLU A 413 16.69 23.25 21.60
C GLU A 413 16.36 24.73 21.70
N CYS A 414 15.54 25.11 22.68
CA CYS A 414 15.18 26.50 22.97
C CYS A 414 15.12 26.78 24.48
N ALA A 415 15.00 28.05 24.85
CA ALA A 415 14.81 28.47 26.23
C ALA A 415 13.42 28.00 26.74
N PRO A 416 13.32 27.28 27.87
CA PRO A 416 12.03 26.81 28.38
C PRO A 416 11.06 27.92 28.81
N ALA A 417 11.58 29.11 29.11
CA ALA A 417 10.81 30.22 29.65
C ALA A 417 9.86 30.86 28.61
N ASP A 418 10.29 30.94 27.35
CA ASP A 418 9.62 31.71 26.30
C ASP A 418 9.85 31.15 24.88
N GLY A 419 10.56 30.03 24.74
CA GLY A 419 10.90 29.44 23.44
C GLY A 419 11.98 30.19 22.67
N SER A 420 12.62 31.21 23.26
CA SER A 420 13.70 31.97 22.60
C SER A 420 14.97 31.13 22.39
N ALA A 421 15.97 31.69 21.69
CA ALA A 421 17.25 31.04 21.42
C ALA A 421 17.13 29.66 20.72
N LEU A 422 16.12 29.51 19.84
CA LEU A 422 15.91 28.29 19.06
C LEU A 422 17.13 27.96 18.19
N THR A 423 17.76 26.83 18.49
CA THR A 423 18.99 26.35 17.85
C THR A 423 18.87 24.89 17.45
N GLU A 424 19.39 24.52 16.28
CA GLU A 424 19.43 23.14 15.83
C GLU A 424 20.48 22.36 16.64
N SER A 425 20.08 21.21 17.18
CA SER A 425 20.97 20.33 17.92
C SER A 425 21.76 19.46 16.95
N LYS A 426 23.08 19.66 16.88
CA LYS A 426 23.97 18.89 16.01
C LYS A 426 24.30 17.50 16.56
N ALA A 427 24.03 17.26 17.84
CA ALA A 427 24.27 15.98 18.49
C ALA A 427 22.99 15.14 18.53
N SER A 428 23.13 13.83 18.36
CA SER A 428 22.03 12.90 18.59
C SER A 428 21.65 12.91 20.08
N TRP A 429 20.35 12.84 20.37
CA TRP A 429 19.87 12.63 21.74
C TRP A 429 19.88 11.14 22.08
N ALA A 430 19.85 10.84 23.37
CA ALA A 430 19.60 9.48 23.84
C ALA A 430 18.20 9.03 23.39
N ALA A 431 18.04 7.74 23.06
CA ALA A 431 16.81 7.18 22.52
C ALA A 431 15.61 7.38 23.48
N GLU A 432 15.87 7.38 24.79
CA GLU A 432 14.89 7.63 25.85
C GLU A 432 14.27 9.03 25.73
N LYS A 433 15.07 10.02 25.34
CA LYS A 433 14.59 11.40 25.13
C LYS A 433 13.73 11.48 23.88
N ASP A 434 14.15 10.84 22.79
CA ASP A 434 13.38 10.78 21.56
C ASP A 434 12.02 10.11 21.76
N ALA A 435 11.92 9.11 22.65
CA ALA A 435 10.67 8.42 22.98
C ALA A 435 9.58 9.37 23.48
N ARG A 436 9.96 10.32 24.34
CA ARG A 436 9.04 11.36 24.82
C ARG A 436 8.80 12.44 23.77
N THR A 437 9.88 12.94 23.16
CA THR A 437 9.79 14.07 22.23
C THR A 437 8.98 13.75 20.98
N ILE A 438 8.92 12.50 20.50
CA ILE A 438 8.04 12.16 19.37
C ILE A 438 6.55 12.31 19.71
N VAL A 439 6.14 11.94 20.93
CA VAL A 439 4.74 12.08 21.36
C VAL A 439 4.41 13.56 21.58
N GLU A 440 5.31 14.30 22.22
CA GLU A 440 5.18 15.75 22.38
C GLU A 440 5.12 16.47 21.04
N SER A 441 5.97 16.09 20.09
CA SER A 441 6.02 16.66 18.73
C SER A 441 4.68 16.54 18.02
N GLN A 442 4.09 15.34 18.03
CA GLN A 442 2.78 15.10 17.42
C GLN A 442 1.68 15.93 18.10
N ALA A 443 1.68 16.00 19.43
CA ALA A 443 0.69 16.77 20.18
C ALA A 443 0.88 18.29 20.06
N LEU A 444 2.12 18.77 20.02
CA LEU A 444 2.48 20.19 19.80
C LEU A 444 2.06 20.64 18.41
N SER A 445 2.26 19.80 17.39
CA SER A 445 1.80 20.09 16.04
C SER A 445 0.28 20.25 15.98
N MET A 446 -0.47 19.38 16.68
CA MET A 446 -1.93 19.49 16.81
C MET A 446 -2.32 20.78 17.53
N ARG A 447 -1.72 21.06 18.69
CA ARG A 447 -1.98 22.27 19.48
C ARG A 447 -1.66 23.56 18.73
N LEU A 448 -0.54 23.62 18.01
CA LEU A 448 -0.12 24.78 17.22
C LEU A 448 -1.21 25.22 16.25
N ARG A 449 -1.90 24.24 15.66
CA ARG A 449 -2.90 24.43 14.61
C ARG A 449 -4.31 24.56 15.17
N SER A 450 -4.62 23.93 16.30
CA SER A 450 -5.94 24.01 16.94
C SER A 450 -6.09 25.15 17.95
N GLN A 451 -5.00 25.73 18.47
CA GLN A 451 -5.05 26.75 19.54
C GLN A 451 -5.89 27.97 19.19
N ALA A 452 -5.99 28.31 17.90
CA ALA A 452 -6.73 29.46 17.44
C ALA A 452 -8.23 29.17 17.23
N LEU A 453 -8.64 27.91 17.42
CA LEU A 453 -10.00 27.39 17.26
C LEU A 453 -10.70 27.18 18.61
N VAL A 454 -9.95 27.33 19.70
CA VAL A 454 -10.42 27.20 21.07
C VAL A 454 -10.44 28.58 21.74
N HIS A 455 -11.26 28.72 22.78
CA HIS A 455 -11.36 29.96 23.55
C HIS A 455 -11.37 29.66 25.05
N PRO A 456 -10.99 30.64 25.90
CA PRO A 456 -11.11 30.50 27.34
C PRO A 456 -12.55 30.17 27.73
N HIS A 457 -12.73 29.31 28.73
CA HIS A 457 -14.05 28.97 29.26
C HIS A 457 -13.98 28.74 30.77
N ARG A 458 -15.13 28.87 31.43
CA ARG A 458 -15.25 28.70 32.89
C ARG A 458 -15.43 27.22 33.24
N GLN A 459 -14.74 26.78 34.27
CA GLN A 459 -15.01 25.52 34.96
C GLN A 459 -15.19 25.83 36.45
N GLY A 460 -16.44 25.84 36.92
CA GLY A 460 -16.78 26.35 38.25
C GLY A 460 -16.42 27.84 38.39
N SER A 461 -15.59 28.18 39.38
CA SER A 461 -15.09 29.54 39.62
C SER A 461 -13.79 29.89 38.88
N LEU A 462 -13.13 28.91 38.25
CA LEU A 462 -11.83 29.10 37.58
C LEU A 462 -12.02 29.45 36.10
N MET A 463 -11.25 30.44 35.63
CA MET A 463 -11.10 30.74 34.20
C MET A 463 -9.96 29.90 33.62
N LEU A 464 -10.27 28.92 32.79
CA LEU A 464 -9.26 28.11 32.12
C LEU A 464 -8.72 28.81 30.87
N PRO A 465 -7.45 28.56 30.49
CA PRO A 465 -6.91 29.07 29.24
C PRO A 465 -7.65 28.48 28.02
N ALA A 466 -7.40 29.06 26.84
CA ALA A 466 -7.99 28.56 25.60
C ALA A 466 -7.47 27.15 25.29
N GLN A 467 -8.35 26.15 25.36
CA GLN A 467 -8.02 24.75 25.22
C GLN A 467 -9.24 23.91 24.83
N PRO A 468 -9.05 22.68 24.32
CA PRO A 468 -10.15 21.76 24.06
C PRO A 468 -10.97 21.50 25.32
N ARG A 469 -12.24 21.16 25.16
CA ARG A 469 -13.09 20.78 26.29
C ARG A 469 -12.84 19.33 26.67
N ARG A 470 -13.04 18.39 25.75
CA ARG A 470 -12.71 16.96 25.89
C ARG A 470 -11.82 16.50 24.76
N ILE A 471 -10.99 15.51 25.04
CA ILE A 471 -10.21 14.81 24.01
C ILE A 471 -10.58 13.34 24.05
N TYR A 472 -11.08 12.81 22.94
CA TYR A 472 -11.34 11.38 22.74
C TYR A 472 -10.19 10.75 21.96
N LEU A 473 -9.48 9.80 22.56
CA LEU A 473 -8.41 9.03 21.95
C LEU A 473 -8.97 7.72 21.40
N VAL A 474 -8.70 7.47 20.12
CA VAL A 474 -9.17 6.26 19.41
C VAL A 474 -8.02 5.61 18.64
N GLY A 475 -8.17 4.34 18.24
CA GLY A 475 -7.15 3.59 17.50
C GLY A 475 -6.07 2.94 18.38
N GLY A 476 -5.19 2.14 17.78
CA GLY A 476 -4.24 1.30 18.53
C GLY A 476 -3.32 2.08 19.49
N GLY A 477 -2.95 3.32 19.15
CA GLY A 477 -2.14 4.17 20.02
C GLY A 477 -2.88 4.67 21.27
N SER A 478 -4.23 4.67 21.29
CA SER A 478 -5.00 5.07 22.49
C SER A 478 -4.94 4.04 23.61
N LEU A 479 -4.53 2.80 23.31
CA LEU A 479 -4.33 1.74 24.30
C LEU A 479 -3.08 1.95 25.16
N ASN A 480 -2.18 2.85 24.74
CA ASN A 480 -0.94 3.11 25.44
C ASN A 480 -1.13 4.27 26.45
N PRO A 481 -1.02 4.00 27.77
CA PRO A 481 -1.28 5.00 28.79
C PRO A 481 -0.26 6.16 28.80
N ALA A 482 1.00 5.89 28.43
CA ALA A 482 2.03 6.93 28.37
C ALA A 482 1.77 7.91 27.21
N ILE A 483 1.33 7.40 26.06
CA ILE A 483 0.93 8.23 24.92
C ILE A 483 -0.31 9.07 25.28
N ALA A 484 -1.32 8.44 25.87
CA ALA A 484 -2.55 9.12 26.28
C ALA A 484 -2.26 10.26 27.27
N ARG A 485 -1.37 10.01 28.23
CA ARG A 485 -0.93 11.00 29.22
C ARG A 485 -0.28 12.22 28.56
N VAL A 486 0.72 12.01 27.69
CA VAL A 486 1.43 13.13 27.04
C VAL A 486 0.51 13.91 26.10
N MET A 487 -0.40 13.24 25.38
CA MET A 487 -1.42 13.91 24.58
C MET A 487 -2.30 14.83 25.44
N GLY A 488 -2.73 14.34 26.61
CA GLY A 488 -3.48 15.12 27.59
C GLY A 488 -2.70 16.31 28.14
N ASP A 489 -1.45 16.10 28.51
CA ASP A 489 -0.57 17.13 29.07
C ASP A 489 -0.31 18.27 28.07
N VAL A 490 -0.11 17.94 26.79
CA VAL A 490 0.20 18.93 25.75
C VAL A 490 -1.07 19.65 25.29
N LEU A 491 -2.16 18.92 24.99
CA LEU A 491 -3.39 19.49 24.46
C LEU A 491 -4.29 20.13 25.53
N GLY A 492 -4.20 19.66 26.79
CA GLY A 492 -4.83 20.27 27.96
C GLY A 492 -6.35 20.34 27.93
N SER A 493 -7.05 19.23 27.70
CA SER A 493 -8.52 19.23 27.77
C SER A 493 -9.04 19.63 29.15
N ALA A 494 -10.05 20.50 29.21
CA ALA A 494 -10.63 21.00 30.46
C ALA A 494 -11.43 19.95 31.27
N GLU A 495 -12.15 19.05 30.61
CA GLU A 495 -12.99 18.04 31.26
C GLU A 495 -12.31 16.67 31.32
N GLY A 496 -11.24 16.46 30.55
CA GLY A 496 -10.43 15.25 30.58
C GLY A 496 -10.14 14.62 29.22
N VAL A 497 -9.28 13.61 29.29
CA VAL A 497 -8.92 12.74 28.18
C VAL A 497 -9.66 11.42 28.37
N TYR A 498 -10.30 11.01 27.30
CA TYR A 498 -11.18 9.88 27.25
C TYR A 498 -10.67 8.92 26.19
N LYS A 499 -10.76 7.63 26.46
CA LYS A 499 -10.62 6.59 25.46
C LYS A 499 -12.01 6.18 25.01
N LEU A 500 -12.16 6.00 23.71
CA LEU A 500 -13.43 5.66 23.08
C LEU A 500 -13.20 4.51 22.11
N ASP A 501 -14.03 3.48 22.19
CA ASP A 501 -14.11 2.47 21.14
C ASP A 501 -15.24 2.84 20.17
N VAL A 502 -14.90 3.57 19.10
CA VAL A 502 -15.89 3.98 18.09
C VAL A 502 -16.30 2.81 17.18
N GLY A 503 -15.70 1.62 17.35
CA GLY A 503 -15.90 0.47 16.48
C GLY A 503 -15.54 0.73 15.02
N GLY A 504 -15.57 -0.32 14.19
CA GLY A 504 -15.38 -0.18 12.73
C GLY A 504 -16.58 0.46 11.99
N ASN A 505 -17.58 0.97 12.72
CA ASN A 505 -18.92 1.27 12.22
C ASN A 505 -19.33 2.74 12.39
N ALA A 506 -18.43 3.61 12.87
CA ALA A 506 -18.71 5.01 13.19
C ALA A 506 -19.43 5.78 12.06
N CYS A 507 -18.95 5.69 10.82
CA CYS A 507 -19.54 6.41 9.68
C CYS A 507 -21.01 6.02 9.43
N ALA A 508 -21.31 4.72 9.39
CA ALA A 508 -22.67 4.22 9.19
C ALA A 508 -23.58 4.56 10.38
N LEU A 509 -23.06 4.52 11.61
CA LEU A 509 -23.78 4.96 12.81
C LEU A 509 -24.11 6.44 12.76
N GLY A 510 -23.16 7.30 12.39
CA GLY A 510 -23.42 8.74 12.22
C GLY A 510 -24.47 9.02 11.15
N GLY A 511 -24.47 8.26 10.05
CA GLY A 511 -25.56 8.27 9.06
C GLY A 511 -26.90 7.88 9.67
N ALA A 512 -26.96 6.81 10.47
CA ALA A 512 -28.18 6.37 11.12
C ALA A 512 -28.70 7.38 12.15
N TYR A 513 -27.80 8.00 12.93
CA TYR A 513 -28.14 9.07 13.88
C TYR A 513 -28.61 10.33 13.17
N LYS A 514 -28.00 10.68 12.03
CA LYS A 514 -28.47 11.79 11.18
C LYS A 514 -29.88 11.53 10.67
N ALA A 515 -30.17 10.30 10.22
CA ALA A 515 -31.51 9.90 9.79
C ALA A 515 -32.52 9.98 10.93
N LEU A 516 -32.17 9.49 12.12
CA LEU A 516 -33.00 9.56 13.32
C LEU A 516 -33.28 11.02 13.70
N TRP A 517 -32.25 11.86 13.78
CA TRP A 517 -32.42 13.28 14.10
C TRP A 517 -33.27 14.00 13.09
N ALA A 518 -33.07 13.75 11.79
CA ALA A 518 -33.89 14.35 10.76
C ALA A 518 -35.38 14.00 10.87
N MET A 519 -35.72 12.83 11.44
CA MET A 519 -37.12 12.35 11.53
C MET A 519 -37.77 12.61 12.89
N GLU A 520 -37.00 12.64 13.98
CA GLU A 520 -37.55 12.73 15.34
C GLU A 520 -37.25 14.06 16.05
N ARG A 521 -36.46 14.97 15.46
CA ARG A 521 -36.22 16.29 16.05
C ARG A 521 -37.52 17.06 16.26
N ASP A 522 -37.62 17.78 17.38
CA ASP A 522 -38.67 18.79 17.55
C ASP A 522 -38.37 20.01 16.65
N GLU A 523 -38.95 20.01 15.44
CA GLU A 523 -38.76 21.10 14.48
C GLU A 523 -39.31 22.45 14.98
N ALA A 524 -40.39 22.44 15.77
CA ALA A 524 -40.99 23.66 16.30
C ALA A 524 -40.06 24.34 17.32
N ARG A 525 -39.26 23.55 18.05
CA ARG A 525 -38.26 24.04 19.00
C ARG A 525 -36.87 24.20 18.40
N GLY A 526 -36.65 23.75 17.15
CA GLY A 526 -35.34 23.76 16.51
C GLY A 526 -34.34 22.86 17.22
N GLU A 527 -34.78 21.69 17.72
CA GLU A 527 -33.93 20.78 18.49
C GLU A 527 -32.70 20.33 17.69
N THR A 528 -31.53 20.61 18.25
CA THR A 528 -30.24 20.34 17.60
C THR A 528 -29.89 18.85 17.66
N PHE A 529 -28.96 18.43 16.81
CA PHE A 529 -28.44 17.06 16.81
C PHE A 529 -27.87 16.67 18.17
N ASP A 530 -27.06 17.53 18.76
CA ASP A 530 -26.38 17.29 20.04
C ASP A 530 -27.38 17.18 21.20
N GLU A 531 -28.49 17.93 21.15
CA GLU A 531 -29.55 17.84 22.15
C GLU A 531 -30.32 16.52 22.06
N LEU A 532 -30.74 16.12 20.86
CA LEU A 532 -31.54 14.90 20.69
C LEU A 532 -30.70 13.64 20.90
N ILE A 533 -29.57 13.53 20.19
CA ILE A 533 -28.69 12.37 20.27
C ILE A 533 -28.02 12.31 21.63
N GLY A 534 -27.58 13.45 22.19
CA GLY A 534 -26.98 13.51 23.51
C GLY A 534 -27.90 13.08 24.65
N LYS A 535 -29.23 13.24 24.53
CA LYS A 535 -30.21 12.71 25.51
C LYS A 535 -30.31 11.18 25.49
N ARG A 536 -30.01 10.55 24.37
CA ARG A 536 -30.25 9.11 24.13
C ARG A 536 -28.97 8.30 24.18
N TRP A 537 -27.85 8.94 23.86
CA TRP A 537 -26.55 8.34 23.89
C TRP A 537 -26.06 8.17 25.33
N LYS A 538 -25.59 6.96 25.65
CA LYS A 538 -25.13 6.58 26.99
C LYS A 538 -23.61 6.53 27.00
N GLU A 539 -23.00 7.29 27.91
CA GLU A 539 -21.55 7.30 28.10
C GLU A 539 -21.06 5.97 28.71
N GLU A 540 -21.88 5.34 29.54
CA GLU A 540 -21.51 4.15 30.31
C GLU A 540 -21.16 2.97 29.40
N GLY A 541 -19.91 2.50 29.49
CA GLY A 541 -19.40 1.35 28.73
C GLY A 541 -18.89 1.68 27.32
N ALA A 542 -19.14 2.89 26.80
CA ALA A 542 -18.60 3.36 25.53
C ALA A 542 -17.34 4.22 25.71
N VAL A 543 -17.28 4.99 26.81
CA VAL A 543 -16.20 5.94 27.10
C VAL A 543 -15.51 5.58 28.41
N GLU A 544 -14.19 5.64 28.41
CA GLU A 544 -13.36 5.46 29.60
C GLU A 544 -12.53 6.74 29.82
N LYS A 545 -12.68 7.41 30.97
CA LYS A 545 -11.79 8.53 31.31
C LYS A 545 -10.41 7.99 31.69
N VAL A 546 -9.36 8.39 30.97
CA VAL A 546 -7.99 7.87 31.15
C VAL A 546 -7.00 8.91 31.69
N ASP A 547 -7.32 10.21 31.60
CA ASP A 547 -6.54 11.29 32.23
C ASP A 547 -7.42 12.51 32.50
N ASP A 548 -7.01 13.37 33.45
CA ASP A 548 -7.69 14.63 33.73
C ASP A 548 -7.39 15.74 32.69
N GLY A 549 -6.39 15.54 31.83
CA GLY A 549 -6.02 16.49 30.78
C GLY A 549 -5.23 17.67 31.34
N TYR A 550 -5.89 18.85 31.40
CA TYR A 550 -5.27 20.11 31.76
C TYR A 550 -4.56 20.08 33.12
N LYS A 551 -3.29 20.48 33.13
CA LYS A 551 -2.45 20.66 34.32
C LYS A 551 -1.70 21.96 34.17
N ALA A 552 -2.05 22.97 34.97
CA ALA A 552 -1.60 24.35 34.78
C ALA A 552 -0.08 24.48 34.51
N GLU A 553 0.79 24.04 35.40
CA GLU A 553 2.23 24.24 35.18
C GLU A 553 2.77 23.54 33.92
N VAL A 554 2.19 22.39 33.55
CA VAL A 554 2.62 21.58 32.40
C VAL A 554 2.08 22.15 31.09
N PHE A 555 0.79 22.48 31.03
CA PHE A 555 0.14 23.04 29.85
C PHE A 555 0.73 24.40 29.48
N GLU A 556 1.04 25.23 30.47
CA GLU A 556 1.65 26.55 30.32
C GLU A 556 3.09 26.42 29.81
N ARG A 557 3.83 25.40 30.26
CA ARG A 557 5.19 25.11 29.78
C ARG A 557 5.21 24.77 28.29
N TYR A 558 4.31 23.92 27.82
CA TYR A 558 4.17 23.64 26.38
C TYR A 558 3.73 24.87 25.59
N GLY A 559 2.85 25.69 26.17
CA GLY A 559 2.40 26.95 25.55
C GLY A 559 3.55 27.92 25.27
N LYS A 560 4.52 28.02 26.20
CA LYS A 560 5.70 28.90 26.07
C LYS A 560 6.61 28.54 24.90
N VAL A 561 6.72 27.26 24.53
CA VAL A 561 7.60 26.80 23.44
C VAL A 561 6.89 26.62 22.10
N LEU A 562 5.56 26.78 22.06
CA LEU A 562 4.75 26.50 20.87
C LEU A 562 5.12 27.40 19.68
N GLY A 563 5.47 28.66 19.94
CA GLY A 563 5.98 29.57 18.92
C GLY A 563 7.32 29.10 18.32
N ALA A 564 8.22 28.61 19.17
CA ALA A 564 9.50 28.04 18.74
C ALA A 564 9.33 26.76 17.92
N PHE A 565 8.33 25.93 18.26
CA PHE A 565 7.98 24.75 17.47
C PHE A 565 7.48 25.13 16.06
N GLY A 566 6.65 26.16 15.95
CA GLY A 566 6.23 26.71 14.65
C GLY A 566 7.39 27.30 13.84
N GLU A 567 8.26 28.08 14.48
CA GLU A 567 9.46 28.63 13.85
C GLU A 567 10.41 27.52 13.35
N MET A 568 10.56 26.45 14.12
CA MET A 568 11.32 25.26 13.72
C MET A 568 10.76 24.67 12.41
N GLU A 569 9.46 24.40 12.33
CA GLU A 569 8.84 23.89 11.10
C GLU A 569 9.09 24.82 9.90
N GLU A 570 8.96 26.13 10.08
CA GLU A 570 9.22 27.11 9.03
C GLU A 570 10.67 27.13 8.55
N ARG A 571 11.64 27.10 9.46
CA ARG A 571 13.08 27.09 9.13
C ARG A 571 13.41 25.88 8.27
N ILE A 572 12.88 24.72 8.64
CA ILE A 572 13.10 23.47 7.90
C ILE A 572 12.43 23.52 6.52
N LEU A 573 11.20 24.05 6.42
CA LEU A 573 10.51 24.25 5.14
C LEU A 573 11.25 25.21 4.22
N LYS A 574 11.77 26.32 4.74
CA LYS A 574 12.58 27.30 3.98
C LYS A 574 13.85 26.64 3.43
N TYR A 575 14.58 25.90 4.27
CA TYR A 575 15.78 25.15 3.84
C TYR A 575 15.48 24.12 2.75
N ALA A 576 14.35 23.40 2.86
CA ALA A 576 13.91 22.46 1.84
C ALA A 576 13.60 23.14 0.48
N LYS A 577 13.08 24.38 0.50
CA LYS A 577 12.82 25.18 -0.71
C LYS A 577 14.09 25.74 -1.33
N THR A 578 15.07 26.21 -0.54
CA THR A 578 16.35 26.74 -1.07
C THR A 578 17.22 25.66 -1.72
N LEU A 579 17.19 24.42 -1.22
CA LEU A 579 17.87 23.29 -1.88
C LEU A 579 17.26 22.95 -3.26
N LYS A 580 15.94 23.15 -3.45
CA LYS A 580 15.30 23.06 -4.78
C LYS A 580 15.67 24.24 -5.69
N GLY A 581 15.90 25.42 -5.12
CA GLY A 581 16.30 26.63 -5.86
C GLY A 581 17.75 26.65 -6.35
N CYS A 582 18.64 25.84 -5.77
CA CYS A 582 20.06 25.77 -6.17
C CYS A 582 20.29 24.93 -7.44
N GLY A 583 19.25 24.25 -7.95
CA GLY A 583 19.28 23.53 -9.25
C GLY A 583 18.66 24.31 -10.42
N GLN A 584 18.11 25.50 -10.19
CA GLN A 584 17.53 26.34 -11.24
C GLN A 584 17.71 27.82 -10.94
N ARG A 585 18.74 28.44 -11.56
CA ARG A 585 18.65 29.77 -12.17
C ARG A 585 19.92 30.08 -12.97
N GLY A 586 19.75 30.14 -14.29
CA GLY A 586 20.68 30.76 -15.22
C GLY A 586 19.90 31.65 -16.20
N SER A 587 19.25 32.70 -15.71
CA SER A 587 18.90 33.85 -16.54
C SER A 587 18.95 35.12 -15.66
N ALA A 588 20.11 35.76 -15.62
CA ALA A 588 20.27 37.08 -15.04
C ALA A 588 19.84 38.16 -16.06
N PRO A 589 19.25 39.29 -15.62
CA PRO A 589 18.78 40.35 -16.49
C PRO A 589 19.93 41.24 -16.99
N SER A 590 19.71 41.82 -18.17
CA SER A 590 20.66 42.58 -18.99
C SER A 590 21.22 43.85 -18.35
N LEU A 591 22.52 44.11 -18.53
CA LEU A 591 23.09 45.47 -18.59
C LEU A 591 24.34 45.52 -19.49
N ARG A 592 24.36 46.55 -20.34
CA ARG A 592 25.30 46.84 -21.45
C ARG A 592 26.69 47.28 -20.97
N ARG A 593 27.78 46.88 -21.66
CA ARG A 593 28.72 47.73 -22.46
C ARG A 593 30.12 47.09 -22.68
N LYS A 594 30.45 46.95 -23.97
CA LYS A 594 31.69 47.28 -24.72
C LYS A 594 33.12 46.85 -24.27
N VAL A 595 33.92 46.63 -25.34
CA VAL A 595 35.41 46.63 -25.48
C VAL A 595 36.05 45.24 -25.27
N SER A 596 36.23 44.39 -26.31
CA SER A 596 37.12 44.39 -27.48
C SER A 596 38.55 43.86 -27.23
N ASP A 597 38.90 42.87 -28.06
CA ASP A 597 40.22 42.47 -28.58
C ASP A 597 41.31 41.97 -27.62
N VAL A 598 41.77 40.72 -27.82
CA VAL A 598 43.08 40.37 -28.43
C VAL A 598 43.05 38.94 -29.02
N THR A 599 43.00 38.97 -30.34
CA THR A 599 43.36 38.13 -31.50
C THR A 599 44.47 37.05 -31.44
N ILE A 600 44.40 36.15 -32.45
CA ILE A 600 45.47 35.37 -33.18
C ILE A 600 45.78 33.96 -32.64
N SER A 601 45.85 32.85 -33.40
CA SER A 601 45.61 32.45 -34.82
C SER A 601 45.77 30.91 -34.92
N THR A 602 44.88 30.18 -35.62
CA THR A 602 45.07 29.52 -36.95
C THR A 602 46.11 28.39 -37.02
N ILE A 603 45.76 27.13 -37.36
CA ILE A 603 45.90 26.44 -38.70
C ILE A 603 45.17 25.06 -38.61
N ARG A 604 44.03 24.82 -39.29
CA ARG A 604 43.77 24.21 -40.64
C ARG A 604 44.34 22.79 -40.91
N PHE A 605 43.45 21.81 -41.19
CA PHE A 605 43.40 21.05 -42.46
C PHE A 605 42.00 20.39 -42.70
N LYS A 606 41.66 20.19 -43.98
CA LYS A 606 40.32 19.99 -44.59
C LYS A 606 39.95 18.52 -44.92
N SER A 607 38.64 18.30 -45.10
CA SER A 607 37.94 17.36 -46.04
C SER A 607 37.76 15.90 -45.57
N ARG A 608 36.66 15.15 -45.79
CA ARG A 608 35.58 15.13 -46.82
C ARG A 608 34.35 14.33 -46.32
N HIS A 609 33.18 14.58 -46.94
CA HIS A 609 31.82 13.98 -46.88
C HIS A 609 31.58 12.56 -46.30
N SER A 610 30.46 12.34 -45.59
CA SER A 610 29.15 11.92 -46.17
C SER A 610 28.02 11.67 -45.14
N SER A 611 26.81 11.92 -45.64
CA SER A 611 25.40 11.76 -45.21
C SER A 611 24.97 10.78 -44.11
N LEU A 612 24.08 11.21 -43.19
CA LEU A 612 22.67 10.76 -43.10
C LEU A 612 21.93 11.42 -41.91
N ASN A 613 20.90 12.21 -42.23
CA ASN A 613 19.94 12.81 -41.31
C ASN A 613 18.78 11.83 -41.03
N TYR A 614 18.26 11.84 -39.80
CA TYR A 614 16.89 11.40 -39.48
C TYR A 614 16.13 12.60 -38.87
N LEU A 615 15.12 13.09 -39.59
CA LEU A 615 14.06 13.99 -39.12
C LEU A 615 12.76 13.20 -39.18
N MET A 616 11.97 13.20 -38.08
CA MET A 616 10.61 13.75 -37.92
C MET A 616 9.49 13.12 -38.82
N PHE A 617 8.20 13.05 -38.48
CA PHE A 617 7.28 13.94 -37.76
C PHE A 617 5.99 13.19 -37.30
N SER A 618 5.13 13.92 -36.58
CA SER A 618 3.80 13.59 -36.07
C SER A 618 2.65 13.60 -37.11
N HIS A 619 1.45 13.22 -36.61
CA HIS A 619 0.06 13.41 -37.11
C HIS A 619 -0.48 12.43 -38.16
N ALA A 620 -1.53 11.65 -37.82
CA ALA A 620 -2.95 12.01 -37.90
C ALA A 620 -3.88 10.76 -37.85
N THR A 621 -5.01 10.91 -37.15
CA THR A 621 -6.36 10.33 -37.40
C THR A 621 -6.62 8.82 -37.52
N GLN A 622 -7.59 8.33 -36.72
CA GLN A 622 -8.30 7.05 -36.88
C GLN A 622 -9.10 6.98 -38.20
N PRO A 623 -9.48 5.77 -38.67
CA PRO A 623 -10.87 5.34 -38.46
C PRO A 623 -11.06 3.85 -38.08
N SER A 624 -12.32 3.58 -37.74
CA SER A 624 -13.02 2.43 -37.17
C SER A 624 -13.10 1.12 -37.99
N ALA A 625 -13.26 0.03 -37.25
CA ALA A 625 -14.21 -1.10 -37.41
C ALA A 625 -14.25 -2.00 -38.68
N ILE A 626 -14.15 -3.32 -38.38
CA ILE A 626 -14.86 -4.48 -38.96
C ILE A 626 -14.29 -5.17 -40.22
N ASP A 627 -14.15 -6.49 -40.06
CA ASP A 627 -14.26 -7.62 -41.00
C ASP A 627 -13.01 -8.32 -41.61
N ARG A 628 -12.94 -9.61 -41.21
CA ARG A 628 -12.57 -10.83 -41.96
C ARG A 628 -11.11 -11.26 -42.10
N TYR A 629 -10.83 -12.36 -41.39
CA TYR A 629 -10.20 -13.61 -41.86
C TYR A 629 -9.44 -13.56 -43.19
N HIS A 630 -8.12 -13.74 -43.12
CA HIS A 630 -7.47 -14.97 -43.60
C HIS A 630 -5.97 -14.93 -43.27
N SER A 631 -5.49 -15.91 -42.49
CA SER A 631 -4.08 -16.31 -42.51
C SER A 631 -3.74 -16.89 -43.88
N PRO A 632 -2.48 -16.77 -44.32
CA PRO A 632 -1.70 -18.00 -44.34
C PRO A 632 -0.24 -17.80 -43.91
N GLY A 633 0.14 -18.56 -42.88
CA GLY A 633 1.40 -19.27 -42.80
C GLY A 633 2.71 -18.52 -43.08
N THR A 634 3.36 -18.10 -42.00
CA THR A 634 4.81 -18.26 -41.88
C THR A 634 5.09 -19.13 -40.66
N ARG A 635 5.82 -20.21 -40.92
CA ARG A 635 6.15 -21.32 -40.02
C ARG A 635 6.62 -20.81 -38.66
N LEU A 636 5.96 -21.25 -37.59
CA LEU A 636 6.61 -21.41 -36.29
C LEU A 636 7.76 -22.40 -36.52
N ALA A 637 8.98 -21.88 -36.63
CA ALA A 637 10.17 -22.72 -36.50
C ALA A 637 10.18 -23.34 -35.10
N SER A 638 10.60 -24.60 -35.04
CA SER A 638 10.62 -25.50 -33.88
C SER A 638 11.19 -24.90 -32.58
N SER A 639 10.40 -24.99 -31.51
CA SER A 639 10.72 -25.49 -30.15
C SER A 639 12.17 -25.34 -29.61
N THR A 640 12.51 -24.14 -29.14
CA THR A 640 13.40 -23.73 -28.00
C THR A 640 13.96 -22.35 -28.34
N GLN A 641 13.33 -21.26 -27.90
CA GLN A 641 13.76 -19.90 -28.27
C GLN A 641 13.46 -18.86 -27.18
N ILE A 642 13.92 -19.13 -25.95
CA ILE A 642 14.19 -18.07 -24.97
C ILE A 642 15.64 -18.23 -24.53
N ILE A 643 16.51 -17.43 -25.16
CA ILE A 643 17.92 -17.22 -24.79
C ILE A 643 18.70 -18.54 -24.58
N ASP A 644 18.96 -19.26 -25.68
CA ASP A 644 19.72 -20.52 -25.65
C ASP A 644 21.25 -20.36 -25.53
N CYS A 645 21.72 -19.15 -25.24
CA CYS A 645 23.14 -18.80 -25.26
C CYS A 645 23.71 -18.53 -23.86
N PRO A 646 24.97 -18.95 -23.58
CA PRO A 646 25.64 -18.70 -22.31
C PRO A 646 25.81 -17.20 -22.00
N VAL A 647 25.96 -16.88 -20.72
CA VAL A 647 26.46 -15.58 -20.29
C VAL A 647 27.88 -15.38 -20.83
N SER A 648 28.11 -14.25 -21.48
CA SER A 648 29.42 -13.86 -22.01
C SER A 648 30.08 -12.78 -21.15
N TYR A 649 31.38 -12.57 -21.32
CA TYR A 649 32.09 -11.44 -20.68
C TYR A 649 31.45 -10.07 -20.99
N LEU A 650 30.89 -9.90 -22.19
CA LEU A 650 30.16 -8.68 -22.55
C LEU A 650 28.87 -8.52 -21.73
N ASP A 651 28.15 -9.62 -21.47
CA ASP A 651 26.96 -9.59 -20.62
C ASP A 651 27.33 -9.27 -19.17
N CYS A 652 28.48 -9.75 -18.68
CA CYS A 652 29.01 -9.39 -17.36
C CYS A 652 29.37 -7.90 -17.28
N LEU A 653 30.02 -7.35 -18.31
CA LEU A 653 30.35 -5.92 -18.38
C LEU A 653 29.07 -5.07 -18.33
N LEU A 654 28.07 -5.41 -19.14
CA LEU A 654 26.82 -4.66 -19.18
C LEU A 654 25.96 -4.86 -17.93
N PHE A 655 26.05 -6.02 -17.30
CA PHE A 655 25.49 -6.21 -15.96
C PHE A 655 26.07 -5.16 -14.99
N CYS A 656 27.40 -4.96 -14.98
CA CYS A 656 28.04 -3.95 -14.15
C CYS A 656 27.60 -2.52 -14.52
N VAL A 657 27.35 -2.23 -15.80
CA VAL A 657 26.84 -0.92 -16.26
C VAL A 657 25.44 -0.64 -15.71
N PHE A 658 24.55 -1.63 -15.68
CA PHE A 658 23.22 -1.47 -15.08
C PHE A 658 23.27 -1.47 -13.54
N LEU A 659 24.19 -2.24 -12.96
CA LEU A 659 24.37 -2.33 -11.51
C LEU A 659 24.90 -1.03 -10.90
N THR A 660 25.92 -0.41 -11.52
CA THR A 660 26.66 0.71 -10.90
C THR A 660 25.78 1.91 -10.53
N PRO A 661 24.91 2.43 -11.41
CA PRO A 661 23.99 3.50 -11.05
C PRO A 661 23.02 3.09 -9.94
N GLN A 662 22.55 1.84 -9.97
CA GLN A 662 21.61 1.33 -8.98
C GLN A 662 22.25 1.17 -7.60
N LEU A 663 23.53 0.78 -7.53
CA LEU A 663 24.28 0.79 -6.27
C LEU A 663 24.41 2.19 -5.70
N VAL A 664 24.74 3.19 -6.54
CA VAL A 664 24.85 4.58 -6.09
C VAL A 664 23.51 5.13 -5.60
N LEU A 665 22.41 4.81 -6.28
CA LEU A 665 21.07 5.29 -5.91
C LEU A 665 20.50 4.60 -4.67
N ASN A 666 20.67 3.28 -4.54
CA ASN A 666 20.01 2.49 -3.50
C ASN A 666 20.89 2.25 -2.26
N VAL A 667 22.22 2.17 -2.43
CA VAL A 667 23.18 1.94 -1.33
C VAL A 667 23.92 3.24 -0.96
N GLY A 668 24.08 4.16 -1.92
CA GLY A 668 24.79 5.42 -1.73
C GLY A 668 26.22 5.38 -2.27
N LEU A 669 26.73 6.54 -2.70
CA LEU A 669 28.03 6.67 -3.35
C LEU A 669 29.21 6.20 -2.49
N VAL A 670 29.22 6.57 -1.20
CA VAL A 670 30.33 6.25 -0.28
C VAL A 670 30.43 4.75 -0.05
N GLU A 671 29.32 4.09 0.26
CA GLU A 671 29.31 2.65 0.50
C GLU A 671 29.60 1.87 -0.79
N THR A 672 29.13 2.35 -1.95
CA THR A 672 29.47 1.78 -3.25
C THR A 672 30.98 1.83 -3.52
N ILE A 673 31.63 2.96 -3.23
CA ILE A 673 33.09 3.09 -3.36
C ILE A 673 33.80 2.14 -2.39
N LYS A 674 33.34 2.05 -1.14
CA LYS A 674 33.93 1.16 -0.13
C LYS A 674 33.87 -0.31 -0.54
N VAL A 675 32.72 -0.79 -1.01
CA VAL A 675 32.56 -2.16 -1.52
C VAL A 675 33.43 -2.39 -2.75
N THR A 676 33.50 -1.41 -3.66
CA THR A 676 34.37 -1.49 -4.84
C THR A 676 35.84 -1.63 -4.44
N LEU A 677 36.31 -0.80 -3.50
CA LEU A 677 37.67 -0.87 -2.97
C LEU A 677 37.94 -2.18 -2.23
N GLN A 678 36.95 -2.74 -1.54
CA GLN A 678 37.05 -4.06 -0.89
C GLN A 678 37.17 -5.20 -1.91
N CYS A 679 36.49 -5.11 -3.05
CA CYS A 679 36.54 -6.13 -4.10
C CYS A 679 37.83 -6.08 -4.94
N LEU A 680 38.47 -4.91 -5.06
CA LEU A 680 39.64 -4.71 -5.93
C LEU A 680 40.82 -5.67 -5.63
N PRO A 681 41.28 -5.85 -4.37
CA PRO A 681 42.35 -6.79 -4.07
C PRO A 681 42.04 -8.23 -4.49
N PHE A 682 40.78 -8.65 -4.33
CA PHE A 682 40.33 -9.97 -4.78
C PHE A 682 40.39 -10.08 -6.31
N LEU A 683 39.78 -9.14 -7.03
CA LEU A 683 39.68 -9.17 -8.48
C LEU A 683 41.05 -9.07 -9.18
N VAL A 684 41.98 -8.27 -8.64
CA VAL A 684 43.27 -8.00 -9.28
C VAL A 684 44.34 -9.05 -8.94
N PHE A 685 44.34 -9.56 -7.70
CA PHE A 685 45.42 -10.42 -7.22
C PHE A 685 44.96 -11.83 -6.86
N GLN A 686 43.94 -11.96 -6.00
CA GLN A 686 43.56 -13.26 -5.44
C GLN A 686 42.87 -14.16 -6.47
N LEU A 687 41.98 -13.59 -7.28
CA LEU A 687 41.25 -14.33 -8.31
C LEU A 687 42.21 -14.87 -9.40
N PRO A 688 43.10 -14.08 -10.03
CA PRO A 688 44.06 -14.61 -10.99
C PRO A 688 45.03 -15.63 -10.39
N ALA A 689 45.58 -15.34 -9.21
CA ALA A 689 46.53 -16.25 -8.55
C ALA A 689 45.88 -17.59 -8.18
N GLY A 690 44.70 -17.56 -7.56
CA GLY A 690 43.96 -18.76 -7.18
C GLY A 690 43.49 -19.56 -8.38
N PHE A 691 43.03 -18.89 -9.45
CA PHE A 691 42.67 -19.53 -10.71
C PHE A 691 43.86 -20.26 -11.34
N ILE A 692 45.03 -19.61 -11.45
CA ILE A 692 46.23 -20.24 -12.02
C ILE A 692 46.69 -21.42 -11.15
N GLN A 693 46.76 -21.21 -9.83
CA GLN A 693 47.23 -22.21 -8.89
C GLN A 693 46.37 -23.47 -8.94
N GLU A 694 45.05 -23.34 -8.80
CA GLU A 694 44.17 -24.48 -8.64
C GLU A 694 43.88 -25.19 -9.96
N ARG A 695 43.91 -24.46 -11.08
CA ARG A 695 43.58 -25.03 -12.39
C ARG A 695 44.77 -25.60 -13.13
N PHE A 696 45.94 -24.96 -13.03
CA PHE A 696 47.12 -25.32 -13.82
C PHE A 696 48.30 -25.87 -13.00
N LEU A 697 48.43 -25.50 -11.71
CA LEU A 697 49.58 -25.92 -10.89
C LEU A 697 49.29 -27.12 -9.98
N LEU A 698 48.04 -27.31 -9.55
CA LEU A 698 47.64 -28.50 -8.78
C LEU A 698 47.52 -29.73 -9.69
N ARG A 699 47.99 -30.88 -9.19
CA ARG A 699 47.77 -32.19 -9.84
C ARG A 699 46.27 -32.50 -9.91
N PRO A 700 45.77 -33.19 -10.96
CA PRO A 700 44.34 -33.48 -11.15
C PRO A 700 43.65 -34.17 -9.95
N GLU A 701 44.37 -34.88 -9.10
CA GLU A 701 43.82 -35.53 -7.91
C GLU A 701 43.57 -34.55 -6.75
N ALA A 702 44.28 -33.41 -6.74
CA ALA A 702 44.19 -32.36 -5.72
C ALA A 702 43.28 -31.19 -6.14
N GLN A 703 42.79 -31.18 -7.38
CA GLN A 703 41.88 -30.14 -7.87
C GLN A 703 40.45 -30.38 -7.35
N PRO A 704 39.71 -29.33 -6.94
CA PRO A 704 38.30 -29.45 -6.60
C PRO A 704 37.50 -30.09 -7.75
N ALA A 705 36.51 -30.92 -7.42
CA ALA A 705 35.79 -31.70 -8.43
C ALA A 705 35.10 -30.81 -9.49
N PHE A 706 34.53 -29.68 -9.06
CA PHE A 706 33.94 -28.68 -9.96
C PHE A 706 34.99 -28.09 -10.91
N VAL A 707 36.15 -27.65 -10.41
CA VAL A 707 37.22 -27.02 -11.22
C VAL A 707 37.72 -27.92 -12.34
N ARG A 708 37.73 -29.25 -12.12
CA ARG A 708 38.14 -30.23 -13.13
C ARG A 708 37.18 -30.32 -14.32
N GLN A 709 35.91 -30.03 -14.11
CA GLN A 709 34.85 -30.21 -15.12
C GLN A 709 34.36 -28.87 -15.68
N ALA A 710 34.40 -27.82 -14.87
CA ALA A 710 33.93 -26.48 -15.22
C ALA A 710 34.79 -25.84 -16.30
N SER A 711 34.21 -25.05 -17.18
CA SER A 711 34.96 -24.20 -18.11
C SER A 711 35.75 -23.12 -17.36
N PRO A 712 36.77 -22.49 -17.98
CA PRO A 712 37.45 -21.33 -17.39
C PRO A 712 36.50 -20.22 -16.95
N PHE A 713 35.44 -19.98 -17.73
CA PHE A 713 34.45 -18.95 -17.44
C PHE A 713 33.59 -19.33 -16.22
N GLU A 714 33.08 -20.56 -16.19
CA GLU A 714 32.29 -21.08 -15.07
C GLU A 714 33.05 -20.99 -13.75
N ASP A 715 34.32 -21.42 -13.74
CA ASP A 715 35.20 -21.38 -12.57
C ASP A 715 35.44 -19.94 -12.07
N ILE A 716 35.73 -19.00 -12.98
CA ILE A 716 35.89 -17.58 -12.63
C ILE A 716 34.61 -17.01 -12.02
N VAL A 717 33.46 -17.26 -12.64
CA VAL A 717 32.18 -16.73 -12.15
C VAL A 717 31.84 -17.31 -10.78
N VAL A 718 31.98 -18.62 -10.59
CA VAL A 718 31.71 -19.27 -9.29
C VAL A 718 32.64 -18.73 -8.19
N ARG A 719 33.92 -18.46 -8.49
CA ARG A 719 34.84 -17.80 -7.53
C ARG A 719 34.38 -16.39 -7.16
N CYS A 720 33.92 -15.60 -8.14
CA CYS A 720 33.38 -14.27 -7.89
C CYS A 720 32.10 -14.31 -7.05
N VAL A 721 31.19 -15.24 -7.35
CA VAL A 721 29.94 -15.44 -6.58
C VAL A 721 30.26 -15.86 -5.15
N ARG A 722 31.18 -16.82 -4.96
CA ARG A 722 31.64 -17.24 -3.63
C ARG A 722 32.21 -16.07 -2.82
N TYR A 723 33.07 -15.26 -3.44
CA TYR A 723 33.62 -14.08 -2.79
C TYR A 723 32.51 -13.11 -2.39
N ALA A 724 31.55 -12.86 -3.29
CA ALA A 724 30.42 -11.97 -3.03
C ALA A 724 29.57 -12.47 -1.86
N PHE A 725 29.20 -13.75 -1.81
CA PHE A 725 28.41 -14.32 -0.71
C PHE A 725 29.12 -14.25 0.64
N ALA A 726 30.45 -14.42 0.66
CA ALA A 726 31.22 -14.37 1.90
C ALA A 726 31.54 -12.94 2.38
N ASN A 727 31.66 -11.96 1.48
CA ASN A 727 32.27 -10.66 1.79
C ASN A 727 31.40 -9.44 1.50
N ILE A 728 30.33 -9.58 0.70
CA ILE A 728 29.44 -8.47 0.34
C ILE A 728 28.19 -8.53 1.20
N SER A 729 27.78 -7.38 1.73
CA SER A 729 26.60 -7.31 2.59
C SER A 729 25.31 -7.63 1.81
N PRO A 730 24.30 -8.22 2.47
CA PRO A 730 23.05 -8.57 1.80
C PRO A 730 22.31 -7.37 1.20
N ASN A 731 22.44 -6.19 1.81
CA ASN A 731 21.86 -4.94 1.30
C ASN A 731 22.38 -4.59 -0.10
N VAL A 732 23.67 -4.84 -0.36
CA VAL A 732 24.28 -4.66 -1.68
C VAL A 732 23.85 -5.79 -2.61
N GLY A 733 23.82 -7.03 -2.11
CA GLY A 733 23.31 -8.19 -2.85
C GLY A 733 21.88 -8.00 -3.36
N ARG A 734 20.98 -7.41 -2.57
CA ARG A 734 19.59 -7.11 -2.97
C ARG A 734 19.49 -6.27 -4.24
N VAL A 735 20.38 -5.29 -4.41
CA VAL A 735 20.40 -4.43 -5.61
C VAL A 735 20.82 -5.24 -6.83
N PHE A 736 21.79 -6.16 -6.67
CA PHE A 736 22.25 -7.05 -7.73
C PHE A 736 21.12 -7.91 -8.30
N PHE A 737 20.30 -8.48 -7.42
CA PHE A 737 19.16 -9.32 -7.81
C PHE A 737 17.86 -8.52 -8.05
N GLY A 738 17.90 -7.19 -7.95
CA GLY A 738 16.72 -6.33 -8.03
C GLY A 738 16.19 -6.18 -9.46
N LYS A 739 14.89 -5.86 -9.57
CA LYS A 739 14.18 -5.62 -10.83
C LYS A 739 14.90 -4.65 -11.76
N GLU A 740 15.41 -3.55 -11.20
CA GLU A 740 16.04 -2.45 -11.94
C GLU A 740 17.39 -2.82 -12.59
N VAL A 741 18.01 -3.93 -12.17
CA VAL A 741 19.23 -4.48 -12.79
C VAL A 741 18.88 -5.69 -13.65
N ALA A 742 18.07 -6.62 -13.11
CA ALA A 742 17.74 -7.88 -13.75
C ALA A 742 16.95 -7.69 -15.06
N LEU A 743 15.94 -6.80 -15.11
CA LEU A 743 15.13 -6.62 -16.31
C LEU A 743 15.89 -5.96 -17.47
N PRO A 744 16.64 -4.85 -17.28
CA PRO A 744 17.47 -4.29 -18.34
C PRO A 744 18.54 -5.28 -18.83
N TRP A 745 19.16 -6.03 -17.92
CA TRP A 745 20.14 -7.05 -18.29
C TRP A 745 19.53 -8.19 -19.10
N MET A 746 18.36 -8.70 -18.71
CA MET A 746 17.62 -9.70 -19.48
C MET A 746 17.20 -9.16 -20.85
N ARG A 747 16.70 -7.92 -20.93
CA ARG A 747 16.34 -7.26 -22.20
C ARG A 747 17.55 -7.09 -23.12
N TRP A 748 18.72 -6.75 -22.56
CA TRP A 748 19.96 -6.72 -23.32
C TRP A 748 20.30 -8.09 -23.88
N ARG A 749 20.26 -9.15 -23.05
CA ARG A 749 20.50 -10.53 -23.52
C ARG A 749 19.53 -10.92 -24.63
N MET A 750 18.24 -10.62 -24.48
CA MET A 750 17.23 -10.83 -25.51
C MET A 750 17.58 -10.09 -26.81
N LEU A 751 17.92 -8.80 -26.73
CA LEU A 751 18.28 -7.98 -27.90
C LEU A 751 19.52 -8.50 -28.60
N ARG A 752 20.57 -8.87 -27.84
CA ARG A 752 21.81 -9.46 -28.36
C ARG A 752 21.55 -10.72 -29.19
N HIS A 753 20.47 -11.42 -28.89
CA HIS A 753 20.05 -12.65 -29.57
C HIS A 753 18.87 -12.46 -30.54
N GLY A 754 18.57 -11.21 -30.93
CA GLY A 754 17.57 -10.90 -31.96
C GLY A 754 16.12 -10.79 -31.48
N TYR A 755 15.87 -10.86 -30.17
CA TYR A 755 14.53 -10.71 -29.60
C TYR A 755 14.26 -9.27 -29.17
N LEU A 756 13.47 -8.54 -29.97
CA LEU A 756 13.03 -7.17 -29.64
C LEU A 756 12.00 -7.14 -28.49
N ARG A 757 11.27 -8.23 -28.29
CA ARG A 757 10.27 -8.42 -27.23
C ARG A 757 10.29 -9.86 -26.74
N SER A 758 9.79 -10.10 -25.53
CA SER A 758 9.68 -11.45 -24.99
C SER A 758 8.72 -12.28 -25.84
N PRO A 759 9.11 -13.49 -26.28
CA PRO A 759 8.23 -14.35 -27.06
C PRO A 759 7.11 -14.95 -26.19
N VAL A 760 7.29 -14.94 -24.87
CA VAL A 760 6.27 -15.32 -23.89
C VAL A 760 5.82 -14.07 -23.16
N HIS A 761 4.51 -13.84 -23.14
CA HIS A 761 3.92 -12.76 -22.36
C HIS A 761 3.95 -13.13 -20.87
N TRP A 762 4.45 -12.20 -20.06
CA TRP A 762 4.42 -12.30 -18.61
C TRP A 762 3.88 -11.00 -18.02
N ARG A 763 3.25 -11.09 -16.85
CA ARG A 763 2.67 -9.95 -16.13
C ARG A 763 3.02 -10.01 -14.66
N GLU A 764 3.20 -8.82 -14.07
CA GLU A 764 3.32 -8.67 -12.62
C GLU A 764 1.97 -8.85 -11.96
N TYR A 765 1.97 -9.53 -10.83
CA TYR A 765 0.84 -9.65 -9.91
C TYR A 765 1.21 -8.99 -8.59
N ARG A 766 0.33 -8.12 -8.09
CA ARG A 766 0.46 -7.46 -6.80
C ARG A 766 -0.86 -7.57 -6.06
N ASP A 767 -0.90 -8.44 -5.07
CA ASP A 767 -1.98 -8.54 -4.10
C ASP A 767 -1.54 -7.92 -2.76
N ARG A 768 -2.47 -7.69 -1.83
CA ARG A 768 -2.13 -7.27 -0.46
C ARG A 768 -1.31 -8.32 0.29
N ARG A 769 -1.49 -9.60 -0.02
CA ARG A 769 -0.90 -10.73 0.72
C ARG A 769 0.31 -11.34 0.02
N PHE A 770 0.56 -11.05 -1.26
CA PHE A 770 1.72 -11.54 -2.00
C PHE A 770 1.97 -10.72 -3.27
N LYS A 771 3.16 -10.86 -3.86
CA LYS A 771 3.50 -10.34 -5.19
C LYS A 771 4.28 -11.38 -5.98
N GLY A 772 4.25 -11.30 -7.30
CA GLY A 772 4.93 -12.26 -8.16
C GLY A 772 4.82 -11.95 -9.64
N VAL A 773 5.32 -12.87 -10.47
CA VAL A 773 5.25 -12.79 -11.93
C VAL A 773 4.58 -14.05 -12.47
N TRP A 774 3.58 -13.85 -13.32
CA TRP A 774 2.89 -14.93 -14.05
C TRP A 774 3.33 -14.94 -15.52
N ALA A 775 3.65 -16.11 -16.05
CA ALA A 775 3.89 -16.32 -17.47
C ALA A 775 3.20 -17.60 -17.94
N ALA A 776 2.55 -17.54 -19.11
CA ALA A 776 1.88 -18.69 -19.72
C ALA A 776 2.26 -18.78 -21.20
N ALA A 777 2.33 -19.99 -21.74
CA ALA A 777 2.66 -20.19 -23.15
C ALA A 777 1.65 -19.52 -24.10
N ASP A 778 0.38 -19.48 -23.72
CA ASP A 778 -0.71 -18.76 -24.35
C ASP A 778 -1.59 -18.13 -23.24
N PRO A 779 -1.54 -16.80 -23.03
CA PRO A 779 -2.26 -16.15 -21.93
C PRO A 779 -3.78 -16.15 -22.10
N THR A 780 -4.29 -16.56 -23.27
CA THR A 780 -5.73 -16.62 -23.57
C THR A 780 -6.37 -17.96 -23.22
N LYS A 781 -5.54 -18.98 -22.91
CA LYS A 781 -6.00 -20.33 -22.61
C LYS A 781 -5.73 -20.70 -21.16
N LYS A 782 -6.54 -21.61 -20.63
CA LYS A 782 -6.30 -22.21 -19.31
C LYS A 782 -5.01 -23.01 -19.34
N ALA A 783 -4.24 -22.98 -18.26
CA ALA A 783 -3.01 -23.74 -18.14
C ALA A 783 -3.31 -25.23 -17.91
N ASP A 784 -2.57 -26.12 -18.55
CA ASP A 784 -2.66 -27.58 -18.34
C ASP A 784 -1.64 -28.11 -17.31
N VAL A 785 -0.67 -27.27 -16.93
CA VAL A 785 0.22 -27.44 -15.79
C VAL A 785 0.66 -26.08 -15.29
N ILE A 786 0.77 -25.90 -13.96
CA ILE A 786 1.26 -24.66 -13.36
C ILE A 786 2.43 -24.96 -12.43
N VAL A 787 3.57 -24.31 -12.66
CA VAL A 787 4.69 -24.30 -11.70
C VAL A 787 4.57 -23.09 -10.79
N TYR A 788 4.38 -23.30 -9.49
CA TYR A 788 4.43 -22.25 -8.48
C TYR A 788 5.82 -22.22 -7.85
N TYR A 789 6.62 -21.21 -8.17
CA TYR A 789 8.05 -21.16 -7.88
C TYR A 789 8.42 -20.13 -6.80
N ALA A 790 9.19 -20.54 -5.79
CA ALA A 790 9.82 -19.66 -4.81
C ALA A 790 11.33 -19.61 -5.03
N HIS A 791 11.90 -18.41 -5.17
CA HIS A 791 13.32 -18.24 -5.49
C HIS A 791 14.25 -18.41 -4.28
N GLY A 792 15.50 -18.77 -4.53
CA GLY A 792 16.59 -18.80 -3.55
C GLY A 792 17.16 -17.42 -3.22
N GLY A 793 18.35 -17.39 -2.63
CA GLY A 793 19.01 -16.16 -2.16
C GLY A 793 19.02 -15.98 -0.63
N GLY A 794 18.92 -17.10 0.11
CA GLY A 794 19.11 -17.10 1.57
C GLY A 794 18.09 -16.25 2.33
N PHE A 795 16.86 -16.11 1.82
CA PHE A 795 15.80 -15.22 2.32
C PHE A 795 16.13 -13.71 2.31
N SER A 796 17.38 -13.31 2.13
CA SER A 796 17.84 -11.93 2.30
C SER A 796 18.03 -11.20 0.98
N MET A 797 18.23 -11.95 -0.10
CA MET A 797 18.39 -11.44 -1.47
C MET A 797 17.68 -12.36 -2.47
N GLY A 798 17.63 -11.96 -3.74
CA GLY A 798 16.89 -12.65 -4.79
C GLY A 798 15.63 -11.89 -5.20
N SER A 799 15.15 -12.18 -6.40
CA SER A 799 13.84 -11.71 -6.87
C SER A 799 13.34 -12.60 -7.99
N THR A 800 12.03 -12.64 -8.20
CA THR A 800 11.46 -13.35 -9.35
C THR A 800 11.99 -12.81 -10.69
N TYR A 801 12.37 -11.53 -10.75
CA TYR A 801 12.90 -10.90 -11.97
C TYR A 801 14.27 -11.45 -12.37
N PHE A 802 15.13 -11.77 -11.40
CA PHE A 802 16.42 -12.41 -11.68
C PHE A 802 16.23 -13.84 -12.22
N TYR A 803 15.25 -14.57 -11.67
CA TYR A 803 14.91 -15.93 -12.10
C TYR A 803 14.08 -15.98 -13.38
N LEU A 804 13.70 -14.85 -13.96
CA LEU A 804 12.75 -14.80 -15.08
C LEU A 804 13.27 -15.55 -16.31
N GLU A 805 14.56 -15.45 -16.65
CA GLU A 805 15.17 -16.25 -17.74
C GLU A 805 15.05 -17.76 -17.47
N PHE A 806 15.27 -18.19 -16.23
CA PHE A 806 15.14 -19.58 -15.80
C PHE A 806 13.69 -20.08 -15.88
N LEU A 807 12.73 -19.29 -15.35
CA LEU A 807 11.31 -19.63 -15.36
C LEU A 807 10.73 -19.72 -16.78
N LEU A 808 11.14 -18.80 -17.65
CA LEU A 808 10.73 -18.80 -19.06
C LEU A 808 11.37 -19.96 -19.84
N SER A 809 12.61 -20.32 -19.53
CA SER A 809 13.25 -21.52 -20.08
C SER A 809 12.54 -22.80 -19.64
N TRP A 810 12.15 -22.89 -18.36
CA TRP A 810 11.36 -24.02 -17.85
C TRP A 810 10.01 -24.11 -18.58
N LEU A 811 9.31 -22.99 -18.75
CA LEU A 811 8.06 -22.93 -19.52
C LEU A 811 8.25 -23.44 -20.96
N SER A 812 9.34 -23.03 -21.64
CA SER A 812 9.67 -23.53 -22.98
C SER A 812 9.91 -25.04 -22.97
N VAL A 813 10.74 -25.55 -22.07
CA VAL A 813 11.05 -26.99 -21.99
C VAL A 813 9.79 -27.82 -21.69
N MET A 814 8.85 -27.32 -20.87
CA MET A 814 7.55 -27.96 -20.66
C MET A 814 6.75 -28.03 -21.97
N LYS A 815 6.66 -26.91 -22.70
CA LYS A 815 5.93 -26.86 -23.97
C LYS A 815 6.52 -27.84 -24.99
N ASP A 816 7.85 -27.87 -25.10
CA ASP A 816 8.59 -28.76 -26.02
C ASP A 816 8.48 -30.23 -25.61
N SER A 817 8.22 -30.48 -24.32
CA SER A 817 8.03 -31.84 -23.78
C SER A 817 6.59 -32.35 -23.89
N GLY A 818 5.67 -31.56 -24.46
CA GLY A 818 4.31 -31.99 -24.82
C GLY A 818 3.17 -31.38 -23.99
N TYR A 819 3.45 -30.46 -23.06
CA TYR A 819 2.38 -29.67 -22.42
C TYR A 819 1.82 -28.65 -23.42
N LYS A 820 0.48 -28.55 -23.51
CA LYS A 820 -0.22 -27.71 -24.49
C LYS A 820 -0.14 -26.23 -24.14
N ASN A 821 -0.30 -25.90 -22.86
CA ASN A 821 -0.28 -24.53 -22.38
C ASN A 821 0.29 -24.43 -20.96
N PRO A 822 1.59 -24.74 -20.77
CA PRO A 822 2.20 -24.65 -19.45
C PRO A 822 2.26 -23.19 -18.96
N ALA A 823 2.15 -23.01 -17.66
CA ALA A 823 2.33 -21.73 -17.01
C ALA A 823 3.27 -21.82 -15.80
N VAL A 824 3.85 -20.67 -15.44
CA VAL A 824 4.72 -20.50 -14.28
C VAL A 824 4.30 -19.26 -13.51
N PHE A 825 4.25 -19.37 -12.19
CA PHE A 825 4.06 -18.26 -11.26
C PHE A 825 5.29 -18.19 -10.35
N GLY A 826 6.12 -17.16 -10.48
CA GLY A 826 7.22 -16.90 -9.55
C GLY A 826 6.76 -15.98 -8.41
N LEU A 827 6.85 -16.46 -7.17
CA LEU A 827 6.59 -15.64 -5.98
C LEU A 827 7.80 -14.76 -5.67
N ASP A 828 7.54 -13.46 -5.49
CA ASP A 828 8.53 -12.47 -5.07
C ASP A 828 8.32 -12.16 -3.58
N TYR A 829 8.64 -13.11 -2.70
CA TYR A 829 8.37 -13.01 -1.27
C TYR A 829 9.22 -11.92 -0.58
N THR A 830 8.75 -11.46 0.57
CA THR A 830 9.42 -10.41 1.36
C THR A 830 10.72 -10.92 1.96
N LEU A 831 11.80 -10.17 1.76
CA LEU A 831 13.14 -10.57 2.16
C LEU A 831 13.50 -10.12 3.59
N VAL A 832 14.41 -10.83 4.24
CA VAL A 832 14.98 -10.41 5.54
C VAL A 832 16.05 -9.35 5.33
N PRO A 833 16.10 -8.27 6.14
CA PRO A 833 15.41 -8.09 7.42
C PRO A 833 14.06 -7.36 7.35
N ASP A 834 13.47 -7.13 6.17
CA ASP A 834 12.22 -6.36 6.06
C ASP A 834 11.04 -7.08 6.73
N SER A 835 11.04 -8.42 6.69
CA SER A 835 10.16 -9.27 7.49
C SER A 835 10.84 -10.62 7.77
N CYS A 836 10.46 -11.29 8.85
CA CYS A 836 10.94 -12.61 9.24
C CYS A 836 9.80 -13.63 9.22
N PHE A 837 10.11 -14.91 9.43
CA PHE A 837 9.13 -15.98 9.56
C PHE A 837 8.08 -15.63 10.63
N PRO A 838 6.76 -15.84 10.38
CA PRO A 838 6.17 -16.62 9.29
C PRO A 838 5.78 -15.84 8.04
N THR A 839 6.12 -14.56 7.89
CA THR A 839 5.60 -13.72 6.79
C THR A 839 5.83 -14.34 5.39
N GLN A 840 7.01 -14.89 5.12
CA GLN A 840 7.30 -15.54 3.84
C GLN A 840 6.47 -16.80 3.61
N LEU A 841 6.15 -17.55 4.67
CA LEU A 841 5.26 -18.70 4.60
C LEU A 841 3.81 -18.24 4.35
N ASP A 842 3.38 -17.16 4.99
CA ASP A 842 2.05 -16.59 4.77
C ASP A 842 1.87 -16.12 3.32
N GLU A 843 2.89 -15.47 2.75
CA GLU A 843 2.94 -15.07 1.34
C GLU A 843 2.94 -16.29 0.39
N MET A 844 3.63 -17.37 0.78
CA MET A 844 3.59 -18.65 0.05
C MET A 844 2.20 -19.29 0.05
N VAL A 845 1.51 -19.26 1.19
CA VAL A 845 0.14 -19.78 1.31
C VAL A 845 -0.82 -18.94 0.46
N ALA A 846 -0.71 -17.61 0.53
CA ALA A 846 -1.57 -16.71 -0.24
C ALA A 846 -1.33 -16.82 -1.75
N GLY A 847 -0.07 -16.92 -2.18
CA GLY A 847 0.28 -17.14 -3.58
C GLY A 847 -0.15 -18.52 -4.08
N TYR A 848 -0.04 -19.56 -3.25
CA TYR A 848 -0.54 -20.89 -3.56
C TYR A 848 -2.06 -20.94 -3.69
N GLU A 849 -2.80 -20.28 -2.79
CA GLU A 849 -4.25 -20.12 -2.87
C GLU A 849 -4.66 -19.46 -4.20
N HIS A 850 -3.92 -18.44 -4.64
CA HIS A 850 -4.14 -17.80 -5.93
C HIS A 850 -3.87 -18.74 -7.11
N VAL A 851 -2.77 -19.50 -7.07
CA VAL A 851 -2.43 -20.48 -8.11
C VAL A 851 -3.48 -21.59 -8.20
N LEU A 852 -3.97 -22.09 -7.06
CA LEU A 852 -5.08 -23.04 -7.02
C LEU A 852 -6.34 -22.49 -7.68
N GLY A 853 -6.66 -21.21 -7.42
CA GLY A 853 -7.77 -20.52 -8.08
C GLY A 853 -7.63 -20.46 -9.60
N MET A 854 -6.40 -20.33 -10.12
CA MET A 854 -6.12 -20.35 -11.57
C MET A 854 -6.13 -21.77 -12.16
N ALA A 855 -5.60 -22.74 -11.42
CA ALA A 855 -5.54 -24.14 -11.83
C ALA A 855 -6.94 -24.75 -11.91
N GLY A 856 -7.77 -24.51 -10.90
CA GLY A 856 -9.04 -25.21 -10.67
C GLY A 856 -8.91 -26.69 -10.31
N ASP A 857 -7.72 -27.28 -10.47
CA ASP A 857 -7.37 -28.64 -10.05
C ASP A 857 -5.96 -28.62 -9.40
N PRO A 858 -5.84 -28.95 -8.10
CA PRO A 858 -4.54 -29.03 -7.41
C PRO A 858 -3.58 -30.05 -8.05
N SER A 859 -4.09 -31.08 -8.72
CA SER A 859 -3.29 -32.19 -9.29
C SER A 859 -2.37 -31.76 -10.43
N ILE A 860 -2.65 -30.62 -11.06
CA ILE A 860 -1.84 -30.04 -12.14
C ILE A 860 -0.85 -28.97 -11.63
N VAL A 861 -0.81 -28.72 -10.32
CA VAL A 861 0.09 -27.74 -9.72
C VAL A 861 1.36 -28.43 -9.23
N CYS A 862 2.50 -27.91 -9.69
CA CYS A 862 3.83 -28.25 -9.22
C CYS A 862 4.36 -27.10 -8.36
N VAL A 863 4.50 -27.30 -7.05
CA VAL A 863 5.21 -26.33 -6.20
C VAL A 863 6.70 -26.55 -6.32
N ALA A 864 7.48 -25.49 -6.50
CA ALA A 864 8.90 -25.59 -6.77
C ALA A 864 9.69 -24.47 -6.11
N GLY A 865 10.96 -24.72 -5.83
CA GLY A 865 11.84 -23.68 -5.33
C GLY A 865 13.27 -24.15 -5.17
N ASP A 866 14.19 -23.19 -5.17
CA ASP A 866 15.61 -23.44 -4.98
C ASP A 866 16.12 -22.88 -3.65
N SER A 867 17.09 -23.56 -3.02
CA SER A 867 17.75 -23.04 -1.81
C SER A 867 16.76 -22.68 -0.70
N ALA A 868 16.76 -21.43 -0.23
CA ALA A 868 15.78 -20.85 0.69
C ALA A 868 14.31 -20.94 0.20
N GLY A 869 14.07 -20.80 -1.10
CA GLY A 869 12.75 -21.04 -1.69
C GLY A 869 12.33 -22.51 -1.60
N GLY A 870 13.29 -23.44 -1.65
CA GLY A 870 13.07 -24.85 -1.34
C GLY A 870 12.65 -25.08 0.12
N THR A 871 13.23 -24.32 1.08
CA THR A 871 12.76 -24.31 2.47
C THR A 871 11.29 -23.90 2.55
N LEU A 872 10.92 -22.81 1.87
CA LEU A 872 9.54 -22.31 1.86
C LEU A 872 8.54 -23.29 1.25
N VAL A 873 8.94 -24.03 0.21
CA VAL A 873 8.10 -25.11 -0.36
C VAL A 873 7.88 -26.22 0.67
N LEU A 874 8.93 -26.65 1.37
CA LEU A 874 8.80 -27.66 2.44
C LEU A 874 7.90 -27.15 3.58
N SER A 875 8.07 -25.90 4.01
CA SER A 875 7.22 -25.26 5.02
C SER A 875 5.75 -25.17 4.58
N LEU A 876 5.49 -24.83 3.31
CA LEU A 876 4.14 -24.82 2.73
C LEU A 876 3.51 -26.21 2.79
N LEU A 877 4.21 -27.25 2.32
CA LEU A 877 3.71 -28.63 2.35
C LEU A 877 3.37 -29.08 3.77
N MET A 878 4.24 -28.80 4.74
CA MET A 878 3.98 -29.10 6.14
C MET A 878 2.80 -28.31 6.72
N HIS A 879 2.67 -27.03 6.35
CA HIS A 879 1.54 -26.19 6.75
C HIS A 879 0.20 -26.72 6.21
N LEU A 880 0.16 -27.15 4.94
CA LEU A 880 -1.04 -27.72 4.31
C LEU A 880 -1.50 -29.03 4.98
N ALA A 881 -0.59 -29.80 5.57
CA ALA A 881 -0.93 -31.00 6.32
C ALA A 881 -1.62 -30.70 7.67
N HIS A 882 -1.13 -29.70 8.40
CA HIS A 882 -1.57 -29.38 9.76
C HIS A 882 -1.74 -27.86 9.98
N PRO A 883 -2.76 -27.23 9.37
CA PRO A 883 -2.97 -25.78 9.46
C PRO A 883 -3.19 -25.28 10.90
N LYS A 884 -3.72 -26.15 11.79
CA LYS A 884 -4.05 -25.83 13.19
C LYS A 884 -2.84 -25.72 14.14
N LEU A 885 -1.67 -26.26 13.77
CA LEU A 885 -0.47 -26.15 14.63
C LEU A 885 0.11 -24.73 14.62
N VAL A 886 -0.23 -23.91 13.62
CA VAL A 886 0.10 -22.48 13.53
C VAL A 886 -0.90 -21.60 14.29
N GLU A 887 -2.14 -22.08 14.52
CA GLU A 887 -3.21 -21.31 15.17
C GLU A 887 -3.02 -21.10 16.68
N LYS A 888 -2.10 -21.81 17.34
CA LYS A 888 -1.86 -21.68 18.80
C LYS A 888 -1.19 -20.37 19.24
N GLY A 889 -1.04 -19.38 18.35
CA GLY A 889 -0.54 -18.06 18.74
C GLY A 889 -0.96 -16.86 17.89
N ARG A 890 -1.43 -17.02 16.64
CA ARG A 890 -1.78 -15.87 15.78
C ARG A 890 -2.91 -16.24 14.81
N ARG A 891 -4.08 -15.59 14.95
CA ARG A 891 -5.13 -15.62 13.91
C ARG A 891 -4.72 -14.68 12.78
N LEU A 892 -4.64 -15.20 11.56
CA LEU A 892 -4.68 -14.39 10.34
C LEU A 892 -6.14 -13.95 10.07
N PRO A 893 -6.39 -12.70 9.69
CA PRO A 893 -7.67 -12.33 9.11
C PRO A 893 -7.77 -12.96 7.70
N GLY A 894 -8.62 -13.98 7.54
CA GLY A 894 -9.06 -14.45 6.21
C GLY A 894 -8.64 -15.87 5.77
N ALA A 895 -7.87 -16.63 6.55
CA ALA A 895 -7.61 -18.04 6.22
C ALA A 895 -8.82 -18.92 6.60
N SER A 896 -9.84 -18.94 5.73
CA SER A 896 -11.13 -19.60 5.99
C SER A 896 -11.29 -20.97 5.29
N ARG A 897 -10.25 -21.51 4.64
CA ARG A 897 -10.34 -22.76 3.86
C ARG A 897 -9.14 -23.67 4.05
N HIS A 898 -9.42 -24.97 4.23
CA HIS A 898 -8.43 -26.02 4.03
C HIS A 898 -8.02 -25.98 2.55
N LEU A 899 -6.75 -25.70 2.27
CA LEU A 899 -6.21 -25.74 0.91
C LEU A 899 -5.78 -27.17 0.57
N ASP A 900 -6.02 -27.59 -0.66
CA ASP A 900 -5.64 -28.92 -1.15
C ASP A 900 -4.13 -29.02 -1.42
N ARG A 901 -3.58 -30.23 -1.31
CA ARG A 901 -2.17 -30.50 -1.57
C ARG A 901 -1.88 -30.42 -3.07
N PRO A 902 -0.68 -29.95 -3.47
CA PRO A 902 -0.32 -29.89 -4.88
C PRO A 902 -0.12 -31.30 -5.46
N GLY A 903 -0.16 -31.40 -6.78
CA GLY A 903 0.13 -32.64 -7.50
C GLY A 903 1.58 -33.09 -7.31
N MET A 904 2.54 -32.16 -7.35
CA MET A 904 3.97 -32.48 -7.23
C MET A 904 4.75 -31.37 -6.51
N ALA A 905 5.90 -31.73 -5.92
CA ALA A 905 6.92 -30.79 -5.49
C ALA A 905 8.26 -31.01 -6.21
N VAL A 906 8.93 -29.93 -6.61
CA VAL A 906 10.31 -29.94 -7.15
C VAL A 906 11.21 -29.07 -6.29
N LEU A 907 12.23 -29.68 -5.69
CA LEU A 907 13.18 -29.00 -4.81
C LEU A 907 14.56 -28.97 -5.47
N ILE A 908 15.10 -27.79 -5.69
CA ILE A 908 16.44 -27.59 -6.27
C ILE A 908 17.39 -27.17 -5.16
N SER A 909 18.32 -28.02 -4.75
CA SER A 909 19.27 -27.72 -3.69
C SER A 909 18.60 -27.11 -2.45
N PRO A 910 17.49 -27.70 -1.92
CA PRO A 910 16.73 -27.06 -0.85
C PRO A 910 17.61 -26.89 0.39
N TRP A 911 17.39 -25.82 1.17
CA TRP A 911 18.06 -25.61 2.45
C TRP A 911 17.20 -26.19 3.60
N PRO A 912 17.37 -27.48 3.96
CA PRO A 912 16.34 -28.19 4.73
C PRO A 912 16.34 -27.76 6.19
N THR A 913 17.53 -27.52 6.75
CA THR A 913 17.75 -27.26 8.17
C THR A 913 18.39 -25.89 8.30
N LEU A 914 17.76 -24.90 8.96
CA LEU A 914 18.31 -23.54 9.03
C LEU A 914 19.69 -23.50 9.70
N HIS A 915 19.91 -24.32 10.72
CA HIS A 915 21.20 -24.44 11.41
C HIS A 915 21.64 -25.90 11.50
N SER A 916 22.68 -26.27 10.76
CA SER A 916 23.28 -27.61 10.82
C SER A 916 24.81 -27.52 10.93
N PRO A 917 25.43 -28.32 11.83
CA PRO A 917 26.90 -28.45 11.90
C PRO A 917 27.50 -29.17 10.68
N LEU A 918 26.66 -29.68 9.77
CA LEU A 918 27.12 -30.30 8.53
C LEU A 918 27.41 -29.29 7.42
N TYR A 919 26.95 -28.04 7.56
CA TYR A 919 27.22 -27.00 6.58
C TYR A 919 28.65 -26.50 6.73
N LYS A 920 29.53 -27.00 5.87
CA LYS A 920 30.94 -26.64 5.87
C LYS A 920 31.31 -26.02 4.52
N SER A 921 31.77 -24.78 4.54
CA SER A 921 32.28 -24.10 3.36
C SER A 921 33.39 -24.94 2.70
N ASN A 922 33.35 -25.05 1.37
CA ASN A 922 34.34 -25.79 0.60
C ASN A 922 34.77 -25.01 -0.65
N ARG A 923 35.76 -25.54 -1.37
CA ARG A 923 36.34 -24.86 -2.55
C ARG A 923 35.61 -25.15 -3.87
N SER A 924 34.63 -26.03 -3.88
CA SER A 924 33.80 -26.33 -5.04
C SER A 924 32.58 -25.40 -5.09
N ASP A 925 31.85 -25.26 -3.98
CA ASP A 925 30.59 -24.52 -3.88
C ASP A 925 30.76 -23.01 -3.62
N PHE A 926 29.70 -22.21 -3.79
CA PHE A 926 29.72 -20.75 -3.54
C PHE A 926 29.00 -20.29 -2.27
N LEU A 927 28.42 -21.21 -1.50
CA LEU A 927 27.83 -20.91 -0.20
C LEU A 927 28.90 -20.81 0.90
N ASP A 928 28.63 -19.95 1.89
CA ASP A 928 29.48 -19.75 3.05
C ASP A 928 28.74 -20.02 4.37
N GLU A 929 29.36 -20.79 5.26
CA GLU A 929 28.82 -21.18 6.57
C GLU A 929 28.40 -19.99 7.43
N HIS A 930 29.22 -18.93 7.51
CA HIS A 930 28.91 -17.77 8.34
C HIS A 930 27.77 -16.94 7.77
N ALA A 931 27.74 -16.76 6.44
CA ALA A 931 26.63 -16.10 5.75
C ALA A 931 25.30 -16.85 5.97
N LEU A 932 25.34 -18.20 5.89
CA LEU A 932 24.17 -19.04 6.13
C LEU A 932 23.65 -18.91 7.57
N GLN A 933 24.54 -18.89 8.57
CA GLN A 933 24.14 -18.67 9.97
C GLN A 933 23.45 -17.30 10.16
N LEU A 934 23.98 -16.25 9.52
CA LEU A 934 23.36 -14.93 9.53
C LEU A 934 21.96 -14.96 8.92
N TYR A 935 21.81 -15.53 7.72
CA TYR A 935 20.53 -15.62 7.02
C TYR A 935 19.48 -16.43 7.80
N ALA A 936 19.89 -17.56 8.39
CA ALA A 936 19.05 -18.38 9.24
C ALA A 936 18.53 -17.59 10.45
N SER A 937 19.41 -16.83 11.12
CA SER A 937 19.04 -16.02 12.28
C SER A 937 18.06 -14.90 11.93
N GLN A 938 18.27 -14.23 10.79
CA GLN A 938 17.40 -13.16 10.31
C GLN A 938 16.04 -13.68 9.86
N TYR A 939 16.01 -14.84 9.19
CA TYR A 939 14.78 -15.48 8.74
C TYR A 939 13.94 -16.00 9.89
N ALA A 940 14.53 -16.71 10.85
CA ALA A 940 13.79 -17.23 11.99
C ALA A 940 13.29 -16.11 12.94
N GLY A 941 13.98 -14.97 12.98
CA GLY A 941 13.64 -13.83 13.86
C GLY A 941 13.87 -14.06 15.36
N SER A 942 13.96 -15.32 15.79
CA SER A 942 14.31 -15.72 17.16
C SER A 942 15.01 -17.09 17.16
N GLN A 943 15.86 -17.33 18.16
CA GLN A 943 16.58 -18.62 18.29
C GLN A 943 15.63 -19.82 18.51
N ALA A 944 14.47 -19.61 19.14
CA ALA A 944 13.48 -20.68 19.33
C ALA A 944 12.92 -21.19 18.00
N LEU A 945 12.71 -20.29 17.03
CA LEU A 945 12.15 -20.63 15.72
C LEU A 945 13.16 -21.29 14.78
N VAL A 946 14.47 -21.19 15.04
CA VAL A 946 15.50 -21.89 14.25
C VAL A 946 15.34 -23.42 14.34
N ALA A 947 14.84 -23.92 15.47
CA ALA A 947 14.57 -25.33 15.69
C ALA A 947 13.13 -25.75 15.31
N ASP A 948 12.24 -24.80 15.00
CA ASP A 948 10.84 -25.07 14.69
C ASP A 948 10.72 -25.87 13.37
N PRO A 949 10.05 -27.03 13.36
CA PRO A 949 9.83 -27.83 12.15
C PRO A 949 9.11 -27.10 11.00
N LEU A 950 8.39 -26.01 11.23
CA LEU A 950 7.79 -25.22 10.14
C LEU A 950 8.74 -24.19 9.55
N ALA A 951 9.65 -23.61 10.33
CA ALA A 951 10.66 -22.67 9.84
C ALA A 951 11.92 -23.40 9.33
N SER A 952 12.23 -24.56 9.90
CA SER A 952 13.38 -25.42 9.58
C SER A 952 12.91 -26.87 9.37
N PRO A 953 12.27 -27.18 8.22
CA PRO A 953 11.62 -28.47 7.95
C PRO A 953 12.48 -29.71 8.20
N GLY A 954 13.79 -29.65 7.94
CA GLY A 954 14.73 -30.74 8.20
C GLY A 954 14.82 -31.18 9.67
N ASN A 955 14.37 -30.35 10.61
CA ASN A 955 14.25 -30.71 12.02
C ASN A 955 13.01 -31.55 12.35
N CYS A 956 12.07 -31.69 11.42
CA CYS A 956 10.86 -32.49 11.61
C CYS A 956 11.19 -33.99 11.69
N LYS A 957 11.06 -34.55 12.89
CA LYS A 957 11.25 -35.99 13.15
C LYS A 957 9.94 -36.79 13.03
N ASP A 958 8.81 -36.12 12.85
CA ASP A 958 7.50 -36.75 12.73
C ASP A 958 7.28 -37.29 11.31
N ILE A 959 7.42 -38.60 11.17
CA ILE A 959 7.24 -39.32 9.91
C ILE A 959 5.79 -39.24 9.42
N SER A 960 4.81 -39.17 10.32
CA SER A 960 3.40 -39.05 9.95
C SER A 960 3.09 -37.68 9.37
N TRP A 961 3.69 -36.62 9.92
CA TRP A 961 3.59 -35.28 9.35
C TRP A 961 4.18 -35.23 7.94
N TRP A 962 5.34 -35.84 7.69
CA TRP A 962 5.90 -35.91 6.33
C TRP A 962 5.03 -36.67 5.35
N LYS A 963 4.41 -37.76 5.80
CA LYS A 963 3.45 -38.52 4.98
C LYS A 963 2.22 -37.67 4.64
N ASP A 964 1.73 -36.87 5.59
CA ASP A 964 0.62 -35.95 5.39
C ASP A 964 1.03 -34.68 4.63
N ALA A 965 2.29 -34.25 4.67
CA ALA A 965 2.76 -33.09 3.90
C ALA A 965 3.00 -33.43 2.42
N SER A 966 3.20 -34.72 2.12
CA SER A 966 3.62 -35.17 0.80
C SER A 966 2.56 -34.90 -0.30
N PRO A 967 2.96 -34.36 -1.47
CA PRO A 967 2.12 -34.23 -2.66
C PRO A 967 1.58 -35.57 -3.15
N ALA A 968 0.45 -35.52 -3.87
CA ALA A 968 -0.26 -36.73 -4.31
C ALA A 968 0.53 -37.57 -5.34
N SER A 969 1.28 -36.94 -6.24
CA SER A 969 1.95 -37.65 -7.35
C SER A 969 3.45 -37.84 -7.16
N GLY A 970 4.15 -36.93 -6.47
CA GLY A 970 5.57 -37.14 -6.15
C GLY A 970 6.33 -35.91 -5.66
N ILE A 971 7.56 -36.17 -5.21
CA ILE A 971 8.58 -35.17 -4.87
C ILE A 971 9.84 -35.49 -5.66
N PHE A 972 10.37 -34.50 -6.38
CA PHE A 972 11.66 -34.59 -7.04
C PHE A 972 12.66 -33.63 -6.39
N ILE A 973 13.84 -34.14 -6.02
CA ILE A 973 14.90 -33.37 -5.38
C ILE A 973 16.16 -33.46 -6.24
N THR A 974 16.69 -32.32 -6.69
CA THR A 974 17.95 -32.28 -7.45
C THR A 974 18.95 -31.38 -6.75
N TYR A 975 20.21 -31.81 -6.61
CA TYR A 975 21.22 -31.10 -5.85
C TYR A 975 22.62 -31.39 -6.38
N GLY A 976 23.58 -30.51 -6.11
CA GLY A 976 24.98 -30.71 -6.46
C GLY A 976 25.67 -31.55 -5.41
N MET A 977 26.42 -32.60 -5.79
CA MET A 977 27.07 -33.47 -4.80
C MET A 977 28.20 -32.77 -4.03
N GLU A 978 28.71 -31.64 -4.53
CA GLU A 978 29.77 -30.86 -3.88
C GLU A 978 29.22 -29.68 -3.07
N GLU A 979 27.89 -29.48 -3.06
CA GLU A 979 27.28 -28.33 -2.41
C GLU A 979 27.24 -28.45 -0.88
N VAL A 980 27.20 -27.31 -0.20
CA VAL A 980 27.19 -27.24 1.28
C VAL A 980 25.97 -27.95 1.88
N PHE A 981 24.83 -27.95 1.20
CA PHE A 981 23.59 -28.56 1.70
C PHE A 981 23.45 -30.07 1.43
N ALA A 982 24.31 -30.67 0.58
CA ALA A 982 24.18 -32.06 0.15
C ALA A 982 23.95 -33.06 1.31
N PRO A 983 24.70 -33.01 2.43
CA PRO A 983 24.50 -33.97 3.52
C PRO A 983 23.12 -33.87 4.20
N GLU A 984 22.56 -32.66 4.32
CA GLU A 984 21.21 -32.47 4.90
C GLU A 984 20.12 -32.81 3.89
N ILE A 985 20.37 -32.59 2.59
CA ILE A 985 19.46 -33.01 1.52
C ILE A 985 19.35 -34.53 1.48
N GLU A 986 20.47 -35.25 1.58
CA GLU A 986 20.49 -36.72 1.63
C GLU A 986 19.72 -37.27 2.83
N LYS A 987 19.85 -36.65 4.00
CA LYS A 987 19.03 -36.98 5.18
C LYS A 987 17.55 -36.74 4.92
N LEU A 988 17.18 -35.60 4.35
CA LEU A 988 15.78 -35.28 4.02
C LEU A 988 15.20 -36.32 3.05
N VAL A 989 15.95 -36.71 2.02
CA VAL A 989 15.53 -37.76 1.06
C VAL A 989 15.22 -39.07 1.78
N GLN A 990 16.09 -39.50 2.70
CA GLN A 990 15.86 -40.71 3.50
C GLN A 990 14.61 -40.60 4.37
N VAL A 991 14.37 -39.43 4.98
CA VAL A 991 13.17 -39.17 5.80
C VAL A 991 11.90 -39.24 4.95
N LEU A 992 11.89 -38.58 3.79
CA LEU A 992 10.74 -38.57 2.86
C LEU A 992 10.46 -39.96 2.29
N GLN A 993 11.50 -40.72 1.91
CA GLN A 993 11.36 -42.11 1.46
C GLN A 993 10.79 -43.01 2.57
N LYS A 994 11.22 -42.81 3.82
CA LYS A 994 10.73 -43.55 4.98
C LYS A 994 9.29 -43.21 5.35
N ALA A 995 8.86 -41.95 5.16
CA ALA A 995 7.47 -41.54 5.38
C ALA A 995 6.48 -42.31 4.51
N GLY A 996 6.88 -42.62 3.27
CA GLY A 996 6.06 -43.34 2.32
C GLY A 996 4.80 -42.54 1.92
N GLY A 997 3.99 -43.10 1.01
CA GLY A 997 2.75 -42.46 0.57
C GLY A 997 2.87 -41.59 -0.69
N THR A 998 4.08 -41.27 -1.15
CA THR A 998 4.31 -40.66 -2.46
C THR A 998 5.62 -41.13 -3.09
N ARG A 999 5.81 -40.90 -4.39
CA ARG A 999 7.07 -41.19 -5.10
C ARG A 999 8.10 -40.12 -4.77
N VAL A 1000 9.24 -40.50 -4.20
CA VAL A 1000 10.37 -39.60 -3.92
C VAL A 1000 11.54 -39.98 -4.82
N CYS A 1001 11.91 -39.08 -5.74
CA CYS A 1001 13.07 -39.24 -6.62
C CYS A 1001 14.11 -38.18 -6.28
N ALA A 1002 15.38 -38.58 -6.19
CA ALA A 1002 16.49 -37.66 -5.90
C ALA A 1002 17.62 -37.85 -6.92
N TYR A 1003 18.18 -36.74 -7.40
CA TYR A 1003 19.28 -36.71 -8.34
C TYR A 1003 20.42 -35.80 -7.85
N GLY A 1004 21.56 -36.42 -7.53
CA GLY A 1004 22.80 -35.72 -7.21
C GLY A 1004 23.67 -35.54 -8.45
N GLU A 1005 23.89 -34.30 -8.88
CA GLU A 1005 24.82 -33.99 -9.98
C GLU A 1005 26.26 -34.09 -9.48
N LYS A 1006 27.02 -35.01 -10.08
CA LYS A 1006 28.45 -35.19 -9.77
C LYS A 1006 29.20 -33.91 -10.09
N ALA A 1007 30.06 -33.48 -9.17
CA ALA A 1007 30.78 -32.20 -9.27
C ALA A 1007 29.88 -30.94 -9.35
N GLY A 1008 28.56 -31.08 -9.17
CA GLY A 1008 27.63 -29.96 -9.18
C GLY A 1008 27.76 -29.11 -7.93
N VAL A 1009 27.59 -27.80 -8.11
CA VAL A 1009 27.56 -26.78 -7.05
C VAL A 1009 26.12 -26.48 -6.61
N HIS A 1010 25.94 -25.62 -5.62
CA HIS A 1010 24.62 -25.22 -5.15
C HIS A 1010 23.74 -24.69 -6.29
N ALA A 1011 22.47 -25.11 -6.31
CA ALA A 1011 21.49 -24.78 -7.32
C ALA A 1011 21.99 -25.03 -8.77
N TRP A 1012 22.68 -26.16 -8.98
CA TRP A 1012 23.31 -26.49 -10.26
C TRP A 1012 22.41 -26.34 -11.50
N PRO A 1013 21.08 -26.63 -11.50
CA PRO A 1013 20.24 -26.42 -12.68
C PRO A 1013 20.10 -24.94 -13.07
N VAL A 1014 20.11 -24.05 -12.07
CA VAL A 1014 20.06 -22.60 -12.27
C VAL A 1014 21.43 -22.11 -12.71
N ALA A 1015 22.50 -22.55 -12.03
CA ALA A 1015 23.87 -22.18 -12.37
C ALA A 1015 24.26 -22.64 -13.79
N SER A 1016 23.96 -23.89 -14.16
CA SER A 1016 24.27 -24.43 -15.48
C SER A 1016 23.53 -23.67 -16.59
N LEU A 1017 22.27 -23.28 -16.37
CA LEU A 1017 21.50 -22.52 -17.35
C LEU A 1017 22.19 -21.20 -17.71
N PHE A 1018 22.77 -20.51 -16.74
CA PHE A 1018 23.44 -19.24 -16.99
C PHE A 1018 24.89 -19.41 -17.48
N LEU A 1019 25.62 -20.38 -16.94
CA LEU A 1019 27.08 -20.42 -17.07
C LEU A 1019 27.62 -21.43 -18.10
N SER A 1020 26.90 -22.52 -18.37
CA SER A 1020 27.45 -23.61 -19.20
C SER A 1020 27.51 -23.29 -20.68
N ASP A 1021 28.57 -23.75 -21.34
CA ASP A 1021 28.89 -23.35 -22.71
C ASP A 1021 27.96 -23.96 -23.77
N THR A 1022 27.39 -25.14 -23.48
CA THR A 1022 26.54 -25.88 -24.44
C THR A 1022 25.08 -25.87 -24.02
N THR A 1023 24.16 -25.73 -24.98
CA THR A 1023 22.71 -25.78 -24.74
C THR A 1023 22.28 -27.08 -24.05
N GLU A 1024 22.94 -28.20 -24.36
CA GLU A 1024 22.68 -29.49 -23.72
C GLU A 1024 22.98 -29.45 -22.21
N GLN A 1025 24.15 -28.94 -21.81
CA GLN A 1025 24.52 -28.80 -20.40
C GLN A 1025 23.65 -27.77 -19.69
N ARG A 1026 23.37 -26.62 -20.33
CA ARG A 1026 22.50 -25.56 -19.80
C ARG A 1026 21.11 -26.07 -19.45
N LEU A 1027 20.50 -26.84 -20.35
CA LEU A 1027 19.14 -27.36 -20.20
C LEU A 1027 19.10 -28.72 -19.48
N LYS A 1028 20.25 -29.35 -19.18
CA LYS A 1028 20.31 -30.69 -18.53
C LYS A 1028 19.44 -30.76 -17.28
N GLY A 1029 19.58 -29.77 -16.39
CA GLY A 1029 18.81 -29.69 -15.15
C GLY A 1029 17.30 -29.53 -15.39
N LEU A 1030 16.91 -28.55 -16.22
CA LEU A 1030 15.50 -28.32 -16.57
C LEU A 1030 14.86 -29.53 -17.28
N ARG A 1031 15.58 -30.20 -18.18
CA ARG A 1031 15.09 -31.41 -18.86
C ARG A 1031 14.89 -32.57 -17.89
N SER A 1032 15.80 -32.74 -16.92
CA SER A 1032 15.65 -33.73 -15.84
C SER A 1032 14.40 -33.43 -15.00
N ILE A 1033 14.22 -32.18 -14.59
CA ILE A 1033 13.04 -31.72 -13.84
C ILE A 1033 11.75 -31.98 -14.63
N VAL A 1034 11.69 -31.55 -15.90
CA VAL A 1034 10.49 -31.72 -16.73
C VAL A 1034 10.22 -33.19 -17.07
N HIS A 1035 11.25 -34.01 -17.21
CA HIS A 1035 11.10 -35.46 -17.35
C HIS A 1035 10.38 -36.06 -16.14
N GLU A 1036 10.82 -35.70 -14.94
CA GLU A 1036 10.21 -36.14 -13.68
C GLU A 1036 8.80 -35.59 -13.50
N MET A 1037 8.57 -34.32 -13.87
CA MET A 1037 7.23 -33.72 -13.89
C MET A 1037 6.26 -34.50 -14.77
N LYS A 1038 6.69 -34.97 -15.95
CA LYS A 1038 5.83 -35.76 -16.83
C LYS A 1038 5.42 -37.11 -16.26
N LEU A 1039 6.27 -37.71 -15.43
CA LEU A 1039 5.95 -38.97 -14.75
C LEU A 1039 4.87 -38.77 -13.67
N CYS A 1040 4.84 -37.60 -13.03
CA CYS A 1040 3.90 -37.27 -11.95
C CYS A 1040 2.63 -36.55 -12.43
N ILE A 1041 2.76 -35.62 -13.37
CA ILE A 1041 1.70 -34.77 -13.94
C ILE A 1041 1.73 -34.95 -15.46
N ALA A 1042 1.03 -35.97 -15.97
CA ALA A 1042 1.08 -36.34 -17.39
C ALA A 1042 0.45 -35.27 -18.30
N PRO A 1043 1.08 -34.92 -19.44
CA PRO A 1043 0.50 -34.00 -20.41
C PRO A 1043 -0.84 -34.53 -20.97
N GLY A 1044 -1.87 -33.68 -21.01
CA GLY A 1044 -3.16 -34.01 -21.64
C GLY A 1044 -4.18 -34.77 -20.79
N LYS A 1045 -4.01 -34.84 -19.46
CA LYS A 1045 -5.00 -35.41 -18.52
C LYS A 1045 -6.17 -34.47 -18.16
N VAL A 1046 -6.23 -33.25 -18.71
CA VAL A 1046 -7.28 -32.24 -18.44
C VAL A 1046 -8.22 -32.09 -19.63
#